data_AF-A0A2N5JB06-F1
#
_entry.id   AF-A0A2N5JB06-F1
#
_cell.length_a   1.000
_cell.length_b   1.000
_cell.length_c   1.000
_cell.angle_alpha   90.00
_cell.angle_beta   90.00
_cell.angle_gamma   90.00
#
_symmetry.space_group_name_H-M   'P 1'
#
loop_
_entity.id
_entity.type
_entity.pdbx_description
1 polymer ?
#
loop_
_entity_poly.entity_id
_entity_poly.type
_entity_poly.pdbx_seq_one_letter_code
_entity_poly.pdbx_strand_id
1 'polypeptide(L)'
;MSTDNGLRTSRDGKDPATTGPFIKGLGVIVGIAMTATMMIAPPAAFATESGVGGSDSSAKTSVATDAVASVDGTGYDTLTEAIAAAKEGQTVRLDADVTESVVIDADATIILDLNGYTLTNTAGDHTIVNKGTLTIKDGSAANTGTVDNISNARAAIYNHASGTVTLESGNYTRSAEASTYNESTGGTASGGNSYYVLKNFGAMTITGGTVKFSDGNPGYESSLIANGWYDSSDGGADSPYGANDGAKLTISGGTLTGGKIVVKNDDYGVLTMTGGTVTQTTPTFYAVFSVHKAAISGGTITAPRIPIGIDGLQEPAYIGEAVISGDVVVNSTQGYVVRVLDKASLKVTGGTLNSGNGMISNVDTAKGASIAISGGSFNVQPTDDELAAGYTVVRNADGTFGASTPADVAATLTTADGDVTSYASLAAAVADANKTDDVTVTITKSVTDHSSYTFNRKVTVTASDKDVSFNGLMRFTASGSKISGIDFVIDNDDLKFNGNTYQSGVQQNVIISAKAESVEIANNTFTIASVTKGQVDFQPSSIWLEQGVKGTNIHDNAFNLGRSHNNSAVGVNFVGGKSAITDTKVNDNTVTFTKDAAGVSSGSAMFIVANGNTKGSYGVQGLEITGNVVDGSALAERDYALAISDVKDVNFSKNTVTGTYMAVSPSYWSGSTSASTGLQIKSNTLEDNTANVYLNALFDSGAMTPDDVDYGTGADANVIGQSNYRQRNPYISGMAFVGWYADKDHTIVATADTKAAYAKMIPIDEAYVFEFPGASLRVDDTSTYDVTSLRFGYRTKILSGDITYRSASWTYAVNGKNYTATAQNPYVDTAGYTVNNLVFTNVPKASYGTDISVRMGLTYTTPDGTSMTVSDANVQTRSVRQVAERIVADADAGQAVKDYAQRLLDAMTTADD
;
A
#
# COMPACT_ATOMS: atom_id res chain seq x y z
N MET A 1 49.66 -17.79 -5.25
CA MET A 1 49.45 -17.35 -6.65
C MET A 1 48.79 -15.98 -6.56
N SER A 2 49.56 -14.91 -6.37
CA SER A 2 50.22 -14.09 -7.42
C SER A 2 49.17 -13.48 -8.35
N THR A 3 48.99 -12.17 -8.55
CA THR A 3 49.73 -10.91 -8.30
C THR A 3 48.77 -9.82 -8.80
N ASP A 4 48.40 -8.78 -8.06
CA ASP A 4 49.08 -7.48 -7.86
C ASP A 4 49.63 -6.77 -9.11
N ASN A 5 49.54 -5.42 -9.05
CA ASN A 5 49.92 -4.34 -9.99
C ASN A 5 48.72 -3.66 -10.69
N GLY A 6 48.45 -2.36 -10.59
CA GLY A 6 49.19 -1.24 -10.00
C GLY A 6 49.11 0.00 -10.91
N LEU A 7 48.88 1.17 -10.29
CA LEU A 7 49.27 2.54 -10.70
C LEU A 7 48.42 3.38 -11.69
N ARG A 8 47.78 4.41 -11.08
CA ARG A 8 47.84 5.89 -11.33
C ARG A 8 48.22 6.39 -12.74
N THR A 9 47.46 7.34 -13.32
CA THR A 9 47.65 8.82 -13.20
C THR A 9 46.65 9.62 -14.09
N SER A 10 46.54 10.90 -13.74
CA SER A 10 45.70 12.02 -14.19
C SER A 10 45.73 12.50 -15.65
N ARG A 11 44.69 13.32 -15.96
CA ARG A 11 44.66 14.63 -16.67
C ARG A 11 44.14 14.71 -18.12
N ASP A 12 43.10 15.55 -18.24
CA ASP A 12 42.73 16.52 -19.28
C ASP A 12 42.62 16.12 -20.76
N GLY A 13 41.41 16.29 -21.31
CA GLY A 13 41.14 16.39 -22.74
C GLY A 13 39.73 16.93 -23.02
N LYS A 14 39.64 18.15 -23.55
CA LYS A 14 38.42 18.87 -23.99
C LYS A 14 37.75 18.21 -25.21
N ASP A 15 36.40 18.16 -25.19
CA ASP A 15 35.34 18.36 -26.23
C ASP A 15 35.63 18.23 -27.75
N PRO A 16 34.64 18.03 -28.69
CA PRO A 16 33.15 18.03 -28.54
C PRO A 16 32.33 17.00 -29.40
N ALA A 17 31.01 17.00 -29.16
CA ALA A 17 29.87 16.72 -30.08
C ALA A 17 29.72 15.37 -30.82
N THR A 18 28.60 14.64 -30.59
CA THR A 18 27.52 14.31 -31.58
C THR A 18 26.47 13.30 -31.05
N THR A 19 25.21 13.75 -30.99
CA THR A 19 23.92 13.11 -31.38
C THR A 19 23.55 11.64 -31.06
N GLY A 20 22.61 11.48 -30.09
CA GLY A 20 21.39 10.61 -30.11
C GLY A 20 21.50 9.11 -29.76
N PRO A 21 20.41 8.38 -29.37
CA PRO A 21 18.98 8.77 -29.34
C PRO A 21 18.14 8.38 -28.08
N PHE A 22 17.01 9.09 -27.94
CA PHE A 22 15.65 8.71 -27.50
C PHE A 22 15.37 7.62 -26.44
N ILE A 23 14.70 8.06 -25.37
CA ILE A 23 13.93 7.25 -24.41
C ILE A 23 12.43 7.36 -24.76
N LYS A 24 11.72 6.23 -24.83
CA LYS A 24 10.24 6.14 -24.82
C LYS A 24 9.80 5.29 -23.62
N GLY A 25 8.89 5.85 -22.82
CA GLY A 25 8.02 5.18 -21.84
C GLY A 25 6.98 6.21 -21.41
N LEU A 26 5.76 6.18 -21.95
CA LEU A 26 4.59 5.40 -21.53
C LEU A 26 4.07 5.79 -20.13
N GLY A 27 2.90 6.42 -20.11
CA GLY A 27 2.10 6.72 -18.92
C GLY A 27 0.70 7.15 -19.37
N VAL A 28 -0.20 6.17 -19.51
CA VAL A 28 -1.63 6.39 -19.82
C VAL A 28 -2.40 6.39 -18.50
N ILE A 29 -3.10 7.48 -18.23
CA ILE A 29 -4.06 7.62 -17.13
C ILE A 29 -5.45 7.33 -17.72
N VAL A 30 -6.13 6.34 -17.14
CA VAL A 30 -7.52 5.97 -17.45
C VAL A 30 -8.46 6.88 -16.66
N GLY A 31 -9.21 7.73 -17.38
CA GLY A 31 -10.30 8.53 -16.83
C GLY A 31 -11.65 7.93 -17.25
N ILE A 32 -12.45 7.55 -16.25
CA ILE A 32 -13.82 7.03 -16.36
C ILE A 32 -14.73 8.11 -16.97
N ALA A 33 -15.45 7.79 -18.05
CA ALA A 33 -16.51 8.63 -18.60
C ALA A 33 -17.83 7.85 -18.68
N MET A 34 -18.80 8.27 -17.87
CA MET A 34 -20.21 7.90 -17.99
C MET A 34 -20.80 8.58 -19.23
N THR A 35 -21.41 7.82 -20.13
CA THR A 35 -22.19 8.36 -21.27
C THR A 35 -23.68 8.39 -20.92
N ALA A 36 -24.20 9.59 -20.71
CA ALA A 36 -25.63 9.88 -20.71
C ALA A 36 -26.06 10.35 -22.11
N THR A 37 -27.11 9.76 -22.63
CA THR A 37 -27.74 10.02 -23.93
C THR A 37 -28.36 11.41 -23.99
N MET A 38 -28.09 12.19 -25.05
CA MET A 38 -28.97 13.30 -25.43
C MET A 38 -28.92 13.57 -26.94
N MET A 39 -30.08 13.44 -27.58
CA MET A 39 -30.35 13.79 -28.98
C MET A 39 -30.29 15.31 -29.18
N ILE A 40 -29.60 15.79 -30.22
CA ILE A 40 -29.84 17.14 -30.80
C ILE A 40 -29.71 17.06 -32.33
N ALA A 41 -30.72 17.60 -33.01
CA ALA A 41 -30.89 17.73 -34.47
C ALA A 41 -29.89 18.71 -35.12
N PRO A 42 -29.69 18.67 -36.46
CA PRO A 42 -28.81 19.61 -37.15
C PRO A 42 -29.52 20.94 -37.45
N PRO A 43 -28.83 22.10 -37.33
CA PRO A 43 -29.33 23.36 -37.87
C PRO A 43 -28.90 23.58 -39.32
N ALA A 44 -29.75 24.31 -40.02
CA ALA A 44 -29.73 24.63 -41.42
C ALA A 44 -28.62 25.61 -41.87
N ALA A 45 -28.43 25.57 -43.20
CA ALA A 45 -27.75 26.48 -44.11
C ALA A 45 -27.46 27.92 -43.67
N PHE A 46 -26.31 28.43 -44.11
CA PHE A 46 -26.14 29.82 -44.54
C PHE A 46 -25.18 29.89 -45.74
N ALA A 47 -25.64 30.56 -46.80
CA ALA A 47 -24.86 30.92 -47.98
C ALA A 47 -24.26 32.32 -47.82
N THR A 48 -23.07 32.56 -48.39
CA THR A 48 -22.67 33.86 -48.98
C THR A 48 -21.56 33.65 -50.02
N GLU A 49 -21.77 34.21 -51.21
CA GLU A 49 -20.82 34.34 -52.33
C GLU A 49 -19.74 35.40 -52.05
N SER A 50 -18.57 35.25 -52.70
CA SER A 50 -18.06 36.11 -53.79
C SER A 50 -16.53 36.20 -53.80
N GLY A 51 -15.93 36.18 -55.01
CA GLY A 51 -14.59 36.75 -55.24
C GLY A 51 -13.58 35.90 -56.02
N VAL A 52 -13.65 36.03 -57.34
CA VAL A 52 -12.76 35.58 -58.44
C VAL A 52 -11.24 35.65 -58.18
N GLY A 53 -10.49 34.70 -58.76
CA GLY A 53 -9.11 34.93 -59.23
C GLY A 53 -8.31 33.69 -59.67
N GLY A 54 -8.10 33.53 -60.98
CA GLY A 54 -6.84 33.00 -61.51
C GLY A 54 -6.81 31.58 -62.07
N SER A 55 -6.63 31.51 -63.39
CA SER A 55 -6.33 30.39 -64.28
C SER A 55 -5.32 29.33 -63.80
N ASP A 56 -5.57 28.06 -64.13
CA ASP A 56 -4.72 27.37 -65.11
C ASP A 56 -5.47 26.22 -65.81
N SER A 57 -5.14 26.05 -67.09
CA SER A 57 -5.74 25.13 -68.04
C SER A 57 -5.16 23.72 -67.93
N SER A 58 -6.03 22.71 -67.81
CA SER A 58 -5.90 21.47 -68.56
C SER A 58 -7.26 20.77 -68.62
N ALA A 59 -7.99 21.04 -69.70
CA ALA A 59 -9.15 20.24 -70.07
C ALA A 59 -8.68 18.83 -70.45
N LYS A 60 -8.84 17.87 -69.53
CA LYS A 60 -9.07 16.48 -69.90
C LYS A 60 -10.58 16.28 -69.91
N THR A 61 -11.13 16.29 -71.12
CA THR A 61 -12.48 15.87 -71.45
C THR A 61 -12.70 14.46 -70.90
N SER A 62 -13.47 14.32 -69.81
CA SER A 62 -13.97 13.02 -69.37
C SER A 62 -15.08 12.63 -70.34
N VAL A 63 -14.75 11.77 -71.30
CA VAL A 63 -15.77 10.94 -71.93
C VAL A 63 -16.36 10.11 -70.79
N ALA A 64 -17.63 10.32 -70.47
CA ALA A 64 -18.37 9.38 -69.63
C ALA A 64 -18.41 8.07 -70.42
N THR A 65 -17.51 7.17 -70.06
CA THR A 65 -17.57 5.77 -70.48
C THR A 65 -18.63 5.11 -69.60
N ASP A 66 -19.54 4.32 -70.18
CA ASP A 66 -20.50 3.44 -69.48
C ASP A 66 -19.79 2.30 -68.71
N ALA A 67 -18.53 2.51 -68.32
CA ALA A 67 -17.69 1.56 -67.63
C ALA A 67 -18.25 1.30 -66.22
N VAL A 68 -18.40 0.02 -65.88
CA VAL A 68 -18.89 -0.41 -64.57
C VAL A 68 -17.76 -0.54 -63.54
N ALA A 69 -16.51 -0.66 -64.00
CA ALA A 69 -15.34 -0.76 -63.15
C ALA A 69 -14.11 -0.10 -63.78
N SER A 70 -13.11 0.26 -62.97
CA SER A 70 -11.84 0.81 -63.43
C SER A 70 -10.62 0.26 -62.70
N VAL A 71 -9.48 0.25 -63.40
CA VAL A 71 -8.15 -0.08 -62.87
C VAL A 71 -7.17 1.00 -63.31
N ASP A 72 -6.47 1.62 -62.35
CA ASP A 72 -5.54 2.75 -62.61
C ASP A 72 -6.13 3.86 -63.52
N GLY A 73 -7.43 4.14 -63.36
CA GLY A 73 -8.16 5.15 -64.13
C GLY A 73 -8.55 4.74 -65.56
N THR A 74 -8.29 3.50 -65.96
CA THR A 74 -8.82 2.90 -67.20
C THR A 74 -10.16 2.24 -66.89
N GLY A 75 -11.24 2.64 -67.58
CA GLY A 75 -12.58 2.05 -67.42
C GLY A 75 -12.79 0.79 -68.26
N TYR A 76 -13.62 -0.12 -67.76
CA TYR A 76 -13.99 -1.40 -68.36
C TYR A 76 -15.51 -1.59 -68.31
N ASP A 77 -16.07 -2.21 -69.34
CA ASP A 77 -17.52 -2.42 -69.49
C ASP A 77 -18.04 -3.55 -68.59
N THR A 78 -17.14 -4.45 -68.15
CA THR A 78 -17.45 -5.54 -67.20
C THR A 78 -16.45 -5.58 -66.05
N LEU A 79 -16.89 -6.09 -64.90
CA LEU A 79 -16.01 -6.31 -63.76
C LEU A 79 -15.00 -7.44 -64.05
N THR A 80 -15.40 -8.48 -64.79
CA THR A 80 -14.48 -9.56 -65.20
C THR A 80 -13.31 -9.04 -66.02
N GLU A 81 -13.56 -8.14 -66.99
CA GLU A 81 -12.48 -7.54 -67.79
C GLU A 81 -11.55 -6.68 -66.93
N ALA A 82 -12.09 -5.92 -65.98
CA ALA A 82 -11.30 -5.14 -65.05
C ALA A 82 -10.41 -6.03 -64.16
N ILE A 83 -10.97 -7.13 -63.63
CA ILE A 83 -10.22 -8.12 -62.83
C ILE A 83 -9.10 -8.75 -63.66
N ALA A 84 -9.39 -9.18 -64.90
CA ALA A 84 -8.39 -9.80 -65.78
C ALA A 84 -7.27 -8.82 -66.19
N ALA A 85 -7.55 -7.52 -66.25
CA ALA A 85 -6.56 -6.50 -66.56
C ALA A 85 -5.71 -6.06 -65.35
N ALA A 86 -6.17 -6.33 -64.13
CA ALA A 86 -5.48 -5.95 -62.90
C ALA A 86 -4.19 -6.77 -62.71
N LYS A 87 -3.11 -6.07 -62.39
CA LYS A 87 -1.83 -6.65 -61.98
C LYS A 87 -1.82 -6.94 -60.49
N GLU A 88 -0.84 -7.70 -60.04
CA GLU A 88 -0.64 -8.06 -58.63
C GLU A 88 -0.77 -6.84 -57.70
N GLY A 89 -1.72 -6.90 -56.76
CA GLY A 89 -2.00 -5.89 -55.75
C GLY A 89 -2.76 -4.65 -56.24
N GLN A 90 -3.13 -4.55 -57.53
CA GLN A 90 -3.87 -3.40 -58.04
C GLN A 90 -5.31 -3.35 -57.50
N THR A 91 -5.85 -2.13 -57.42
CA THR A 91 -7.24 -1.89 -57.06
C THR A 91 -8.13 -1.88 -58.30
N VAL A 92 -9.10 -2.78 -58.32
CA VAL A 92 -10.28 -2.78 -59.20
C VAL A 92 -11.38 -2.01 -58.47
N ARG A 93 -11.77 -0.85 -58.98
CA ARG A 93 -12.78 0.02 -58.36
C ARG A 93 -14.09 -0.07 -59.13
N LEU A 94 -15.22 -0.22 -58.43
CA LEU A 94 -16.54 -0.10 -59.05
C LEU A 94 -16.88 1.37 -59.30
N ASP A 95 -17.45 1.64 -60.48
CA ASP A 95 -17.89 2.97 -60.90
C ASP A 95 -19.41 3.06 -61.10
N ALA A 96 -20.12 1.92 -61.06
CA ALA A 96 -21.57 1.82 -61.05
C ALA A 96 -22.02 0.52 -60.34
N ASP A 97 -23.32 0.43 -60.00
CA ASP A 97 -23.93 -0.85 -59.63
C ASP A 97 -23.82 -1.84 -60.79
N VAL A 98 -23.47 -3.08 -60.50
CA VAL A 98 -23.19 -4.11 -61.50
C VAL A 98 -23.90 -5.42 -61.15
N THR A 99 -24.49 -6.06 -62.17
CA THR A 99 -25.05 -7.42 -62.06
C THR A 99 -24.14 -8.38 -62.82
N GLU A 100 -23.23 -9.02 -62.11
CA GLU A 100 -22.21 -9.90 -62.67
C GLU A 100 -21.75 -10.92 -61.62
N SER A 101 -21.34 -12.11 -62.06
CA SER A 101 -20.70 -13.12 -61.23
C SER A 101 -19.25 -13.28 -61.64
N VAL A 102 -18.31 -13.15 -60.70
CA VAL A 102 -16.87 -13.08 -61.00
C VAL A 102 -16.07 -14.18 -60.32
N VAL A 103 -14.98 -14.58 -60.97
CA VAL A 103 -13.99 -15.54 -60.46
C VAL A 103 -12.66 -14.82 -60.28
N ILE A 104 -12.04 -14.97 -59.10
CA ILE A 104 -10.65 -14.56 -58.86
C ILE A 104 -9.79 -15.80 -59.04
N ASP A 105 -8.98 -15.84 -60.09
CA ASP A 105 -8.13 -16.98 -60.42
C ASP A 105 -7.04 -17.22 -59.37
N ALA A 106 -6.52 -18.45 -59.32
CA ALA A 106 -5.64 -18.93 -58.24
C ALA A 106 -4.32 -18.14 -58.10
N ASP A 107 -3.83 -17.55 -59.18
CA ASP A 107 -2.62 -16.72 -59.26
C ASP A 107 -2.92 -15.20 -59.19
N ALA A 108 -4.20 -14.81 -59.19
CA ALA A 108 -4.59 -13.41 -59.08
C ALA A 108 -4.47 -12.91 -57.64
N THR A 109 -3.91 -11.71 -57.49
CA THR A 109 -3.89 -10.96 -56.22
C THR A 109 -4.42 -9.56 -56.49
N ILE A 110 -5.62 -9.24 -56.00
CA ILE A 110 -6.29 -7.96 -56.29
C ILE A 110 -6.97 -7.35 -55.07
N ILE A 111 -7.23 -6.04 -55.16
CA ILE A 111 -8.09 -5.31 -54.23
C ILE A 111 -9.36 -4.90 -54.98
N LEU A 112 -10.53 -5.33 -54.52
CA LEU A 112 -11.83 -4.85 -55.00
C LEU A 112 -12.31 -3.70 -54.12
N ASP A 113 -12.42 -2.50 -54.70
CA ASP A 113 -13.02 -1.33 -54.06
C ASP A 113 -14.47 -1.16 -54.54
N LEU A 114 -15.43 -1.43 -53.66
CA LEU A 114 -16.87 -1.31 -53.95
C LEU A 114 -17.30 0.13 -54.17
N ASN A 115 -16.56 1.11 -53.63
CA ASN A 115 -16.78 2.54 -53.85
C ASN A 115 -18.26 2.98 -53.77
N GLY A 116 -19.00 2.44 -52.81
CA GLY A 116 -20.39 2.78 -52.53
C GLY A 116 -21.43 2.05 -53.39
N TYR A 117 -21.01 1.24 -54.37
CA TYR A 117 -21.86 0.54 -55.33
C TYR A 117 -22.11 -0.93 -54.97
N THR A 118 -23.14 -1.50 -55.58
CA THR A 118 -23.60 -2.87 -55.38
C THR A 118 -23.15 -3.79 -56.50
N LEU A 119 -22.48 -4.89 -56.15
CA LEU A 119 -22.22 -6.04 -57.01
C LEU A 119 -23.24 -7.14 -56.69
N THR A 120 -24.14 -7.43 -57.63
CA THR A 120 -25.15 -8.49 -57.53
C THR A 120 -24.82 -9.64 -58.47
N ASN A 121 -25.03 -10.89 -58.07
CA ASN A 121 -24.71 -12.04 -58.92
C ASN A 121 -25.61 -12.16 -60.17
N THR A 122 -25.10 -12.88 -61.17
CA THR A 122 -25.95 -13.46 -62.22
C THR A 122 -26.78 -14.60 -61.65
N ALA A 123 -28.07 -14.66 -61.99
CA ALA A 123 -28.99 -15.63 -61.42
C ALA A 123 -28.51 -17.08 -61.57
N GLY A 124 -28.47 -17.82 -60.46
CA GLY A 124 -28.00 -19.22 -60.42
C GLY A 124 -26.54 -19.38 -59.95
N ASP A 125 -25.79 -18.29 -59.83
CA ASP A 125 -24.36 -18.30 -59.51
C ASP A 125 -24.01 -17.65 -58.17
N HIS A 126 -22.80 -17.92 -57.69
CA HIS A 126 -22.17 -17.14 -56.61
C HIS A 126 -21.87 -15.74 -57.10
N THR A 127 -21.81 -14.75 -56.20
CA THR A 127 -21.43 -13.38 -56.60
C THR A 127 -19.93 -13.30 -56.87
N ILE A 128 -19.12 -13.77 -55.91
CA ILE A 128 -17.66 -13.89 -56.05
C ILE A 128 -17.25 -15.32 -55.72
N VAL A 129 -16.49 -15.93 -56.64
CA VAL A 129 -15.76 -17.19 -56.40
C VAL A 129 -14.27 -16.85 -56.30
N ASN A 130 -13.68 -16.98 -55.11
CA ASN A 130 -12.27 -16.65 -54.90
C ASN A 130 -11.40 -17.92 -54.87
N LYS A 131 -10.43 -18.01 -55.79
CA LYS A 131 -9.38 -19.04 -55.80
C LYS A 131 -7.99 -18.48 -55.48
N GLY A 132 -7.79 -17.17 -55.66
CA GLY A 132 -6.54 -16.44 -55.43
C GLY A 132 -6.55 -15.61 -54.13
N THR A 133 -5.92 -14.43 -54.16
CA THR A 133 -5.85 -13.49 -53.02
C THR A 133 -6.69 -12.24 -53.28
N LEU A 134 -7.74 -12.06 -52.50
CA LEU A 134 -8.70 -10.96 -52.66
C LEU A 134 -8.75 -10.08 -51.40
N THR A 135 -8.65 -8.77 -51.56
CA THR A 135 -9.05 -7.82 -50.50
C THR A 135 -10.27 -7.05 -50.97
N ILE A 136 -11.33 -6.97 -50.17
CA ILE A 136 -12.52 -6.17 -50.47
C ILE A 136 -12.60 -5.01 -49.49
N LYS A 137 -12.77 -3.82 -50.03
CA LYS A 137 -13.00 -2.59 -49.29
C LYS A 137 -14.10 -1.77 -49.96
N ASP A 138 -14.56 -0.77 -49.27
CA ASP A 138 -15.39 0.30 -49.80
C ASP A 138 -14.71 1.65 -49.51
N GLY A 139 -14.22 2.28 -50.56
CA GLY A 139 -13.58 3.59 -50.54
C GLY A 139 -14.55 4.77 -50.53
N SER A 140 -15.87 4.52 -50.58
CA SER A 140 -16.86 5.59 -50.48
C SER A 140 -16.91 6.17 -49.07
N ALA A 141 -17.21 7.46 -48.97
CA ALA A 141 -17.38 8.13 -47.68
C ALA A 141 -18.52 7.53 -46.84
N ALA A 142 -19.54 6.97 -47.50
CA ALA A 142 -20.72 6.42 -46.85
C ALA A 142 -20.59 4.94 -46.44
N ASN A 143 -19.58 4.23 -46.96
CA ASN A 143 -19.42 2.78 -46.76
C ASN A 143 -20.67 1.95 -47.13
N THR A 144 -21.38 2.31 -48.20
CA THR A 144 -22.64 1.69 -48.65
C THR A 144 -22.48 0.58 -49.68
N GLY A 145 -21.27 0.40 -50.20
CA GLY A 145 -20.93 -0.61 -51.19
C GLY A 145 -21.27 -2.00 -50.69
N THR A 146 -21.82 -2.82 -51.58
CA THR A 146 -22.46 -4.09 -51.20
C THR A 146 -22.08 -5.21 -52.17
N VAL A 147 -21.74 -6.38 -51.63
CA VAL A 147 -21.70 -7.65 -52.38
C VAL A 147 -22.97 -8.42 -52.01
N ASP A 148 -23.87 -8.57 -52.98
CA ASP A 148 -25.18 -9.19 -52.80
C ASP A 148 -25.31 -10.50 -53.59
N ASN A 149 -26.02 -11.47 -53.03
CA ASN A 149 -26.47 -12.66 -53.74
C ASN A 149 -27.97 -12.89 -53.61
N ILE A 150 -28.64 -13.05 -54.76
CA ILE A 150 -30.09 -13.27 -54.84
C ILE A 150 -30.48 -14.72 -55.16
N SER A 151 -29.53 -15.65 -55.29
CA SER A 151 -29.76 -17.00 -55.80
C SER A 151 -29.76 -18.08 -54.72
N ASN A 152 -30.61 -19.10 -54.89
CA ASN A 152 -30.68 -20.22 -53.95
C ASN A 152 -29.38 -21.04 -53.97
N ALA A 153 -28.93 -21.49 -52.79
CA ALA A 153 -27.70 -22.27 -52.62
C ALA A 153 -26.42 -21.59 -53.15
N ARG A 154 -26.33 -20.25 -53.11
CA ARG A 154 -25.17 -19.48 -53.62
C ARG A 154 -24.70 -18.38 -52.67
N ALA A 155 -23.44 -18.42 -52.24
CA ALA A 155 -22.89 -17.37 -51.38
C ALA A 155 -22.61 -16.04 -52.11
N ALA A 156 -22.63 -14.94 -51.36
CA ALA A 156 -22.08 -13.66 -51.80
C ALA A 156 -20.56 -13.78 -51.99
N ILE A 157 -19.88 -14.48 -51.08
CA ILE A 157 -18.48 -14.87 -51.26
C ILE A 157 -18.34 -16.36 -51.03
N TYR A 158 -17.85 -17.05 -52.06
CA TYR A 158 -17.43 -18.44 -51.99
C TYR A 158 -15.91 -18.51 -52.10
N ASN A 159 -15.23 -18.73 -50.98
CA ASN A 159 -13.77 -18.81 -50.93
C ASN A 159 -13.32 -20.26 -51.01
N HIS A 160 -12.60 -20.62 -52.08
CA HIS A 160 -12.05 -21.95 -52.28
C HIS A 160 -10.95 -22.29 -51.27
N ALA A 161 -10.61 -23.57 -51.17
CA ALA A 161 -9.55 -24.04 -50.28
C ALA A 161 -8.19 -23.36 -50.54
N SER A 162 -7.87 -23.01 -51.78
CA SER A 162 -6.66 -22.26 -52.14
C SER A 162 -6.78 -20.74 -51.90
N GLY A 163 -8.01 -20.24 -51.76
CA GLY A 163 -8.28 -18.82 -51.75
C GLY A 163 -7.98 -18.17 -50.40
N THR A 164 -7.47 -16.93 -50.46
CA THR A 164 -7.34 -16.03 -49.31
C THR A 164 -8.18 -14.78 -49.56
N VAL A 165 -9.05 -14.42 -48.62
CA VAL A 165 -9.87 -13.21 -48.72
C VAL A 165 -9.82 -12.36 -47.45
N THR A 166 -9.69 -11.04 -47.61
CA THR A 166 -9.77 -10.05 -46.53
C THR A 166 -10.93 -9.09 -46.77
N LEU A 167 -11.81 -8.94 -45.79
CA LEU A 167 -12.95 -8.01 -45.83
C LEU A 167 -12.65 -6.82 -44.90
N GLU A 168 -12.30 -5.68 -45.49
CA GLU A 168 -11.92 -4.46 -44.76
C GLU A 168 -13.11 -3.55 -44.44
N SER A 169 -14.04 -3.42 -45.39
CA SER A 169 -15.29 -2.68 -45.22
C SER A 169 -16.33 -3.15 -46.24
N GLY A 170 -17.44 -2.42 -46.38
CA GLY A 170 -18.57 -2.78 -47.23
C GLY A 170 -19.62 -3.67 -46.55
N ASN A 171 -20.67 -4.00 -47.30
CA ASN A 171 -21.78 -4.83 -46.86
C ASN A 171 -21.81 -6.14 -47.64
N TYR A 172 -22.10 -7.25 -46.96
CA TYR A 172 -22.16 -8.58 -47.56
C TYR A 172 -23.51 -9.18 -47.23
N THR A 173 -24.30 -9.48 -48.27
CA THR A 173 -25.73 -9.73 -48.09
C THR A 173 -26.29 -10.79 -49.04
N ARG A 174 -27.44 -11.34 -48.66
CA ARG A 174 -28.31 -12.18 -49.50
C ARG A 174 -29.70 -11.56 -49.52
N SER A 175 -29.90 -10.54 -50.33
CA SER A 175 -31.09 -9.67 -50.27
C SER A 175 -32.41 -10.39 -50.57
N ALA A 176 -32.36 -11.50 -51.32
CA ALA A 176 -33.52 -12.32 -51.68
C ALA A 176 -33.75 -13.52 -50.72
N GLU A 177 -33.20 -13.49 -49.50
CA GLU A 177 -33.39 -14.54 -48.49
C GLU A 177 -34.88 -14.81 -48.20
N ALA A 178 -35.31 -16.06 -48.37
CA ALA A 178 -36.72 -16.45 -48.27
C ALA A 178 -37.04 -17.34 -47.06
N SER A 179 -36.05 -17.65 -46.22
CA SER A 179 -36.27 -18.56 -45.10
C SER A 179 -37.27 -18.03 -44.07
N THR A 180 -37.94 -18.95 -43.39
CA THR A 180 -38.97 -18.66 -42.38
C THR A 180 -38.66 -19.39 -41.07
N TYR A 181 -39.10 -18.81 -39.95
CA TYR A 181 -38.98 -19.39 -38.61
C TYR A 181 -40.34 -19.53 -37.94
N ASN A 182 -40.60 -20.72 -37.39
CA ASN A 182 -41.74 -20.97 -36.50
C ASN A 182 -41.23 -21.04 -35.06
N GLU A 183 -41.49 -19.98 -34.30
CA GLU A 183 -41.05 -19.86 -32.91
C GLU A 183 -41.64 -20.94 -32.00
N SER A 184 -42.89 -21.37 -32.22
CA SER A 184 -43.56 -22.35 -31.36
C SER A 184 -42.96 -23.75 -31.47
N THR A 185 -42.39 -24.10 -32.62
CA THR A 185 -41.76 -25.41 -32.84
C THR A 185 -40.24 -25.34 -32.93
N GLY A 186 -39.66 -24.14 -32.94
CA GLY A 186 -38.25 -23.91 -33.29
C GLY A 186 -37.91 -24.33 -34.73
N GLY A 187 -38.92 -24.46 -35.60
CA GLY A 187 -38.77 -25.01 -36.94
C GLY A 187 -38.32 -23.97 -37.95
N THR A 188 -37.48 -24.38 -38.90
CA THR A 188 -36.96 -23.53 -39.98
C THR A 188 -37.34 -24.12 -41.33
N ALA A 189 -37.52 -23.26 -42.34
CA ALA A 189 -37.68 -23.68 -43.73
C ALA A 189 -36.99 -22.68 -44.65
N SER A 190 -36.39 -23.15 -45.76
CA SER A 190 -35.64 -22.30 -46.69
C SER A 190 -36.50 -21.32 -47.49
N GLY A 191 -37.81 -21.56 -47.60
CA GLY A 191 -38.71 -20.77 -48.46
C GLY A 191 -38.35 -20.80 -49.95
N GLY A 192 -37.46 -21.71 -50.38
CA GLY A 192 -36.97 -21.80 -51.75
C GLY A 192 -35.72 -20.98 -52.06
N ASN A 193 -35.24 -20.14 -51.14
CA ASN A 193 -33.99 -19.38 -51.32
C ASN A 193 -33.26 -19.18 -49.98
N SER A 194 -32.27 -20.04 -49.71
CA SER A 194 -31.37 -19.88 -48.57
C SER A 194 -30.00 -20.49 -48.84
N TYR A 195 -28.95 -19.86 -48.31
CA TYR A 195 -27.58 -20.36 -48.27
C TYR A 195 -26.73 -19.52 -47.32
N TYR A 196 -25.45 -19.86 -47.14
CA TYR A 196 -24.50 -18.99 -46.44
C TYR A 196 -24.31 -17.67 -47.19
N VAL A 197 -24.12 -16.56 -46.46
CA VAL A 197 -23.67 -15.29 -47.07
C VAL A 197 -22.19 -15.42 -47.43
N LEU A 198 -21.39 -15.95 -46.49
CA LEU A 198 -19.97 -16.23 -46.68
C LEU A 198 -19.71 -17.73 -46.50
N LYS A 199 -19.18 -18.39 -47.53
CA LYS A 199 -18.72 -19.79 -47.45
C LYS A 199 -17.21 -19.81 -47.62
N ASN A 200 -16.52 -20.29 -46.59
CA ASN A 200 -15.06 -20.33 -46.55
C ASN A 200 -14.52 -21.75 -46.43
N PHE A 201 -13.76 -22.18 -47.44
CA PHE A 201 -12.94 -23.39 -47.40
C PHE A 201 -11.44 -23.08 -47.27
N GLY A 202 -11.03 -21.85 -47.56
CA GLY A 202 -9.63 -21.39 -47.50
C GLY A 202 -9.36 -20.49 -46.29
N ALA A 203 -8.67 -19.38 -46.50
CA ALA A 203 -8.41 -18.37 -45.48
C ALA A 203 -9.29 -17.13 -45.66
N MET A 204 -9.99 -16.72 -44.62
CA MET A 204 -10.83 -15.52 -44.60
C MET A 204 -10.48 -14.66 -43.39
N THR A 205 -10.28 -13.36 -43.60
CA THR A 205 -10.07 -12.37 -42.54
C THR A 205 -11.13 -11.29 -42.64
N ILE A 206 -11.81 -10.99 -41.53
CA ILE A 206 -12.80 -9.91 -41.41
C ILE A 206 -12.24 -8.87 -40.46
N THR A 207 -11.86 -7.71 -40.99
CA THR A 207 -11.36 -6.58 -40.19
C THR A 207 -12.40 -5.46 -40.07
N GLY A 208 -13.43 -5.45 -40.94
CA GLY A 208 -14.51 -4.48 -40.91
C GLY A 208 -15.69 -4.86 -41.82
N GLY A 209 -16.63 -3.92 -41.98
CA GLY A 209 -17.85 -4.11 -42.77
C GLY A 209 -19.01 -4.77 -42.02
N THR A 210 -20.13 -4.96 -42.73
CA THR A 210 -21.35 -5.57 -42.19
C THR A 210 -21.70 -6.85 -42.96
N VAL A 211 -21.91 -7.95 -42.25
CA VAL A 211 -22.38 -9.22 -42.82
C VAL A 211 -23.76 -9.52 -42.24
N LYS A 212 -24.78 -9.61 -43.11
CA LYS A 212 -26.17 -9.91 -42.74
C LYS A 212 -26.89 -10.59 -43.90
N PHE A 213 -28.05 -11.19 -43.71
CA PHE A 213 -28.84 -11.71 -44.84
C PHE A 213 -29.55 -10.59 -45.60
N SER A 214 -30.49 -9.91 -44.95
CA SER A 214 -31.19 -8.74 -45.48
C SER A 214 -31.80 -7.94 -44.32
N ASP A 215 -32.30 -6.73 -44.59
CA ASP A 215 -32.98 -5.92 -43.57
C ASP A 215 -34.35 -6.46 -43.17
N GLY A 216 -35.05 -7.13 -44.09
CA GLY A 216 -36.38 -7.69 -43.86
C GLY A 216 -36.38 -9.15 -43.37
N ASN A 217 -35.29 -9.88 -43.60
CA ASN A 217 -35.15 -11.28 -43.23
C ASN A 217 -33.72 -11.53 -42.70
N PRO A 218 -33.57 -11.83 -41.39
CA PRO A 218 -32.26 -12.10 -40.80
C PRO A 218 -31.69 -13.47 -41.21
N GLY A 219 -32.45 -14.31 -41.92
CA GLY A 219 -32.05 -15.66 -42.32
C GLY A 219 -32.23 -16.65 -41.18
N TYR A 220 -33.02 -17.70 -41.43
CA TYR A 220 -33.42 -18.69 -40.41
C TYR A 220 -33.00 -20.12 -40.74
N GLU A 221 -32.71 -20.44 -42.01
CA GLU A 221 -32.37 -21.80 -42.42
C GLU A 221 -30.86 -22.05 -42.44
N SER A 222 -30.12 -21.22 -43.16
CA SER A 222 -28.66 -21.32 -43.28
C SER A 222 -27.93 -20.46 -42.24
N SER A 223 -26.68 -20.81 -41.95
CA SER A 223 -25.79 -19.95 -41.17
C SER A 223 -25.36 -18.71 -41.98
N LEU A 224 -24.98 -17.62 -41.32
CA LEU A 224 -24.48 -16.43 -42.01
C LEU A 224 -23.10 -16.70 -42.61
N ILE A 225 -22.19 -17.25 -41.80
CA ILE A 225 -20.87 -17.70 -42.21
C ILE A 225 -20.73 -19.21 -41.96
N ALA A 226 -20.20 -19.93 -42.94
CA ALA A 226 -19.70 -21.30 -42.76
C ALA A 226 -18.21 -21.35 -43.07
N ASN A 227 -17.40 -21.62 -42.04
CA ASN A 227 -15.96 -21.86 -42.13
C ASN A 227 -15.69 -23.36 -42.03
N GLY A 228 -15.16 -23.99 -43.08
CA GLY A 228 -14.96 -25.43 -43.16
C GLY A 228 -16.08 -26.14 -43.90
N TRP A 229 -16.18 -27.45 -43.69
CA TRP A 229 -17.08 -28.34 -44.42
C TRP A 229 -18.24 -28.78 -43.52
N TYR A 230 -19.44 -28.90 -44.08
CA TYR A 230 -20.57 -29.48 -43.33
C TYR A 230 -20.31 -30.96 -42.97
N ASP A 231 -19.76 -31.70 -43.92
CA ASP A 231 -19.27 -33.05 -43.78
C ASP A 231 -18.40 -33.38 -45.03
N SER A 232 -17.98 -34.64 -45.15
CA SER A 232 -17.19 -35.11 -46.30
C SER A 232 -17.86 -34.94 -47.68
N SER A 233 -19.20 -34.79 -47.74
CA SER A 233 -19.95 -34.61 -48.99
C SER A 233 -19.96 -33.17 -49.49
N ASP A 234 -19.65 -32.20 -48.61
CA ASP A 234 -19.46 -30.77 -48.96
C ASP A 234 -18.12 -30.54 -49.70
N GLY A 235 -17.28 -31.58 -49.81
CA GLY A 235 -16.01 -31.54 -50.53
C GLY A 235 -16.18 -31.61 -52.06
N GLY A 236 -15.44 -30.77 -52.77
CA GLY A 236 -15.38 -30.75 -54.24
C GLY A 236 -13.96 -30.85 -54.77
N ALA A 237 -13.79 -30.96 -56.10
CA ALA A 237 -12.47 -31.07 -56.73
C ALA A 237 -11.54 -29.89 -56.37
N ASP A 238 -12.10 -28.68 -56.29
CA ASP A 238 -11.35 -27.45 -55.99
C ASP A 238 -11.32 -27.11 -54.47
N SER A 239 -12.07 -27.83 -53.65
CA SER A 239 -12.13 -27.67 -52.19
C SER A 239 -12.32 -29.05 -51.53
N PRO A 240 -11.33 -29.96 -51.62
CA PRO A 240 -11.46 -31.30 -51.07
C PRO A 240 -11.61 -31.22 -49.54
N TYR A 241 -12.35 -32.16 -48.97
CA TYR A 241 -12.61 -32.20 -47.53
C TYR A 241 -11.30 -32.21 -46.72
N GLY A 242 -11.15 -31.25 -45.81
CA GLY A 242 -9.95 -31.09 -44.98
C GLY A 242 -8.72 -30.54 -45.71
N ALA A 243 -8.89 -29.90 -46.87
CA ALA A 243 -7.79 -29.27 -47.60
C ALA A 243 -6.99 -28.27 -46.74
N ASN A 244 -5.67 -28.18 -46.99
CA ASN A 244 -4.77 -27.18 -46.42
C ASN A 244 -4.75 -27.10 -44.88
N ASP A 245 -4.90 -28.25 -44.22
CA ASP A 245 -5.02 -28.38 -42.77
C ASP A 245 -6.23 -27.64 -42.18
N GLY A 246 -7.24 -27.38 -43.02
CA GLY A 246 -8.52 -26.79 -42.64
C GLY A 246 -8.72 -25.33 -43.04
N ALA A 247 -9.99 -24.92 -43.01
CA ALA A 247 -10.41 -23.56 -43.34
C ALA A 247 -10.15 -22.62 -42.16
N LYS A 248 -9.59 -21.44 -42.42
CA LYS A 248 -9.21 -20.47 -41.39
C LYS A 248 -10.09 -19.23 -41.48
N LEU A 249 -10.76 -18.90 -40.38
CA LEU A 249 -11.53 -17.67 -40.25
C LEU A 249 -10.94 -16.81 -39.13
N THR A 250 -10.50 -15.60 -39.47
CA THR A 250 -10.04 -14.59 -38.52
C THR A 250 -11.04 -13.44 -38.47
N ILE A 251 -11.51 -13.08 -37.28
CA ILE A 251 -12.41 -11.94 -37.06
C ILE A 251 -11.72 -10.98 -36.09
N SER A 252 -11.29 -9.83 -36.58
CA SER A 252 -10.71 -8.75 -35.76
C SER A 252 -11.59 -7.49 -35.73
N GLY A 253 -12.64 -7.45 -36.56
CA GLY A 253 -13.60 -6.35 -36.59
C GLY A 253 -14.88 -6.70 -37.35
N GLY A 254 -15.66 -5.69 -37.70
CA GLY A 254 -16.92 -5.84 -38.43
C GLY A 254 -18.16 -6.10 -37.55
N THR A 255 -19.33 -6.03 -38.18
CA THR A 255 -20.65 -6.30 -37.57
C THR A 255 -21.31 -7.47 -38.27
N LEU A 256 -21.59 -8.54 -37.52
CA LEU A 256 -22.11 -9.80 -38.04
C LEU A 256 -23.43 -10.12 -37.35
N THR A 257 -24.51 -10.34 -38.11
CA THR A 257 -25.83 -10.57 -37.53
C THR A 257 -26.75 -11.45 -38.38
N GLY A 258 -27.56 -12.27 -37.72
CA GLY A 258 -28.55 -13.16 -38.34
C GLY A 258 -28.04 -14.58 -38.63
N GLY A 259 -28.82 -15.32 -39.43
CA GLY A 259 -28.60 -16.72 -39.73
C GLY A 259 -29.02 -17.66 -38.61
N LYS A 260 -29.11 -18.95 -38.95
CA LYS A 260 -29.30 -20.03 -37.96
C LYS A 260 -28.15 -20.13 -36.96
N ILE A 261 -26.96 -19.81 -37.45
CA ILE A 261 -25.74 -19.58 -36.67
C ILE A 261 -25.05 -18.38 -37.34
N VAL A 262 -24.63 -17.37 -36.58
CA VAL A 262 -23.95 -16.20 -37.17
C VAL A 262 -22.56 -16.63 -37.69
N VAL A 263 -21.77 -17.26 -36.83
CA VAL A 263 -20.46 -17.83 -37.18
C VAL A 263 -20.47 -19.33 -36.95
N LYS A 264 -20.60 -20.11 -38.02
CA LYS A 264 -20.46 -21.57 -37.97
C LYS A 264 -19.02 -21.95 -38.33
N ASN A 265 -18.30 -22.50 -37.37
CA ASN A 265 -16.98 -23.09 -37.54
C ASN A 265 -17.12 -24.62 -37.58
N ASP A 266 -17.15 -25.15 -38.79
CA ASP A 266 -17.56 -26.50 -39.15
C ASP A 266 -16.35 -27.47 -39.18
N ASP A 267 -16.50 -28.63 -39.81
CA ASP A 267 -15.44 -29.62 -39.93
C ASP A 267 -14.17 -29.00 -40.50
N TYR A 268 -13.02 -29.33 -39.89
CA TYR A 268 -11.71 -28.74 -40.19
C TYR A 268 -11.68 -27.20 -40.14
N GLY A 269 -12.63 -26.56 -39.46
CA GLY A 269 -12.67 -25.12 -39.27
C GLY A 269 -11.78 -24.65 -38.11
N VAL A 270 -10.93 -23.66 -38.36
CA VAL A 270 -10.19 -22.94 -37.32
C VAL A 270 -10.67 -21.49 -37.24
N LEU A 271 -11.33 -21.15 -36.13
CA LEU A 271 -11.77 -19.80 -35.82
C LEU A 271 -10.77 -19.09 -34.90
N THR A 272 -10.38 -17.87 -35.25
CA THR A 272 -9.69 -16.92 -34.37
C THR A 272 -10.48 -15.62 -34.32
N MET A 273 -10.94 -15.22 -33.14
CA MET A 273 -11.68 -13.97 -32.95
C MET A 273 -10.97 -13.08 -31.93
N THR A 274 -10.52 -11.91 -32.38
CA THR A 274 -9.83 -10.91 -31.55
C THR A 274 -10.60 -9.59 -31.46
N GLY A 275 -11.71 -9.45 -32.19
CA GLY A 275 -12.53 -8.25 -32.22
C GLY A 275 -13.85 -8.46 -32.98
N GLY A 276 -14.54 -7.37 -33.29
CA GLY A 276 -15.82 -7.39 -34.01
C GLY A 276 -17.04 -7.59 -33.11
N THR A 277 -18.23 -7.47 -33.70
CA THR A 277 -19.53 -7.63 -33.03
C THR A 277 -20.32 -8.74 -33.70
N VAL A 278 -20.62 -9.80 -32.97
CA VAL A 278 -21.41 -10.96 -33.43
C VAL A 278 -22.74 -10.98 -32.66
N THR A 279 -23.86 -10.78 -33.35
CA THR A 279 -25.19 -10.72 -32.73
C THR A 279 -26.13 -11.76 -33.33
N GLN A 280 -26.59 -12.69 -32.50
CA GLN A 280 -27.72 -13.54 -32.83
C GLN A 280 -28.99 -12.89 -32.27
N THR A 281 -30.05 -12.82 -33.09
CA THR A 281 -31.33 -12.19 -32.72
C THR A 281 -32.44 -13.20 -32.47
N THR A 282 -32.29 -14.44 -32.94
CA THR A 282 -33.30 -15.50 -32.78
C THR A 282 -33.02 -16.34 -31.53
N PRO A 283 -33.99 -16.52 -30.61
CA PRO A 283 -33.72 -17.10 -29.29
C PRO A 283 -33.10 -18.50 -29.26
N THR A 284 -33.48 -19.39 -30.17
CA THR A 284 -33.03 -20.79 -30.17
C THR A 284 -31.72 -21.02 -30.92
N PHE A 285 -31.11 -19.98 -31.47
CA PHE A 285 -29.96 -20.05 -32.36
C PHE A 285 -28.66 -19.64 -31.67
N TYR A 286 -27.55 -19.92 -32.34
CA TYR A 286 -26.20 -19.63 -31.84
C TYR A 286 -25.65 -18.35 -32.48
N ALA A 287 -24.89 -17.58 -31.71
CA ALA A 287 -24.04 -16.53 -32.31
C ALA A 287 -22.78 -17.18 -32.89
N VAL A 288 -22.05 -17.97 -32.09
CA VAL A 288 -20.91 -18.76 -32.54
C VAL A 288 -21.17 -20.24 -32.25
N PHE A 289 -20.95 -21.10 -33.24
CA PHE A 289 -20.96 -22.55 -33.04
C PHE A 289 -19.72 -23.17 -33.67
N SER A 290 -18.92 -23.89 -32.88
CA SER A 290 -17.67 -24.50 -33.34
C SER A 290 -17.65 -25.99 -33.05
N VAL A 291 -17.35 -26.79 -34.08
CA VAL A 291 -17.19 -28.24 -33.96
C VAL A 291 -15.74 -28.73 -34.07
N HIS A 292 -14.83 -27.82 -34.44
CA HIS A 292 -13.40 -28.09 -34.57
C HIS A 292 -12.58 -27.22 -33.60
N LYS A 293 -11.87 -26.20 -34.06
CA LYS A 293 -11.01 -25.37 -33.19
C LYS A 293 -11.43 -23.90 -33.17
N ALA A 294 -11.56 -23.33 -31.96
CA ALA A 294 -11.86 -21.92 -31.78
C ALA A 294 -10.98 -21.25 -30.71
N ALA A 295 -10.43 -20.08 -31.02
CA ALA A 295 -9.77 -19.19 -30.07
C ALA A 295 -10.49 -17.82 -30.10
N ILE A 296 -11.09 -17.43 -28.98
CA ILE A 296 -11.87 -16.20 -28.86
C ILE A 296 -11.24 -15.37 -27.74
N SER A 297 -10.65 -14.23 -28.08
CA SER A 297 -9.90 -13.39 -27.15
C SER A 297 -10.35 -11.93 -27.09
N GLY A 298 -11.23 -11.48 -27.99
CA GLY A 298 -11.74 -10.11 -28.01
C GLY A 298 -13.03 -9.97 -28.81
N GLY A 299 -13.61 -8.77 -28.79
CA GLY A 299 -14.89 -8.45 -29.45
C GLY A 299 -16.11 -8.65 -28.54
N THR A 300 -17.30 -8.54 -29.13
CA THR A 300 -18.58 -8.71 -28.42
C THR A 300 -19.44 -9.77 -29.10
N ILE A 301 -19.92 -10.75 -28.33
CA ILE A 301 -20.82 -11.81 -28.78
C ILE A 301 -22.12 -11.72 -27.97
N THR A 302 -23.25 -11.55 -28.64
CA THR A 302 -24.55 -11.46 -27.98
C THR A 302 -25.55 -12.42 -28.60
N ALA A 303 -26.29 -13.15 -27.78
CA ALA A 303 -27.43 -13.95 -28.20
C ALA A 303 -28.51 -13.95 -27.12
N PRO A 304 -29.78 -14.28 -27.45
CA PRO A 304 -30.79 -14.34 -26.41
C PRO A 304 -30.55 -15.52 -25.46
N ARG A 305 -30.21 -16.71 -25.97
CA ARG A 305 -30.04 -17.89 -25.10
C ARG A 305 -28.67 -18.53 -25.16
N ILE A 306 -28.06 -18.66 -26.34
CA ILE A 306 -26.81 -19.42 -26.49
C ILE A 306 -25.81 -18.65 -27.35
N PRO A 307 -24.99 -17.77 -26.74
CA PRO A 307 -23.96 -17.04 -27.46
C PRO A 307 -22.94 -17.96 -28.12
N ILE A 308 -22.40 -18.94 -27.39
CA ILE A 308 -21.34 -19.84 -27.88
C ILE A 308 -21.76 -21.29 -27.66
N GLY A 309 -21.70 -22.11 -28.71
CA GLY A 309 -21.82 -23.57 -28.61
C GLY A 309 -20.57 -24.26 -29.14
N ILE A 310 -20.06 -25.23 -28.39
CA ILE A 310 -18.92 -26.07 -28.79
C ILE A 310 -19.39 -27.52 -28.81
N ASP A 311 -19.05 -28.24 -29.88
CA ASP A 311 -19.35 -29.66 -30.06
C ASP A 311 -18.11 -30.39 -30.58
N GLY A 312 -18.02 -31.71 -30.39
CA GLY A 312 -16.81 -32.46 -30.74
C GLY A 312 -16.90 -33.94 -30.46
N LEU A 313 -16.20 -34.74 -31.26
CA LEU A 313 -16.11 -36.20 -31.16
C LEU A 313 -14.66 -36.66 -30.95
N GLN A 314 -13.71 -35.71 -30.91
CA GLN A 314 -12.27 -35.94 -30.82
C GLN A 314 -11.70 -36.68 -32.03
N GLU A 315 -12.27 -36.38 -33.20
CA GLU A 315 -11.82 -36.91 -34.50
C GLU A 315 -11.11 -35.79 -35.29
N PRO A 316 -10.22 -36.10 -36.26
CA PRO A 316 -9.41 -35.09 -36.95
C PRO A 316 -10.19 -33.91 -37.55
N ALA A 317 -11.39 -34.18 -38.06
CA ALA A 317 -12.30 -33.20 -38.66
C ALA A 317 -13.21 -32.50 -37.65
N TYR A 318 -13.45 -33.11 -36.49
CA TYR A 318 -14.53 -32.77 -35.55
C TYR A 318 -14.02 -32.87 -34.10
N ILE A 319 -13.10 -31.96 -33.76
CA ILE A 319 -12.30 -32.01 -32.52
C ILE A 319 -13.08 -31.45 -31.32
N GLY A 320 -13.70 -30.28 -31.45
CA GLY A 320 -14.40 -29.59 -30.38
C GLY A 320 -13.49 -29.01 -29.29
N GLU A 321 -12.46 -28.25 -29.67
CA GLU A 321 -11.57 -27.55 -28.75
C GLU A 321 -11.78 -26.04 -28.84
N ALA A 322 -12.05 -25.40 -27.70
CA ALA A 322 -12.20 -23.95 -27.64
C ALA A 322 -11.48 -23.30 -26.45
N VAL A 323 -11.00 -22.08 -26.68
CA VAL A 323 -10.43 -21.21 -25.64
C VAL A 323 -11.11 -19.85 -25.67
N ILE A 324 -11.67 -19.44 -24.54
CA ILE A 324 -12.14 -18.07 -24.28
C ILE A 324 -11.12 -17.38 -23.39
N SER A 325 -10.61 -16.23 -23.82
CA SER A 325 -9.49 -15.53 -23.17
C SER A 325 -9.59 -14.01 -23.40
N GLY A 326 -8.56 -13.26 -22.99
CA GLY A 326 -8.46 -11.83 -23.26
C GLY A 326 -9.63 -11.03 -22.68
N ASP A 327 -10.16 -10.08 -23.46
CA ASP A 327 -11.15 -9.09 -23.04
C ASP A 327 -12.51 -9.23 -23.77
N VAL A 328 -12.77 -10.39 -24.39
CA VAL A 328 -14.06 -10.66 -25.06
C VAL A 328 -15.24 -10.47 -24.10
N VAL A 329 -16.31 -9.84 -24.60
CA VAL A 329 -17.58 -9.71 -23.88
C VAL A 329 -18.60 -10.66 -24.49
N VAL A 330 -19.15 -11.56 -23.67
CA VAL A 330 -20.14 -12.55 -24.09
C VAL A 330 -21.43 -12.36 -23.29
N ASN A 331 -22.53 -12.05 -23.97
CA ASN A 331 -23.81 -11.72 -23.35
C ASN A 331 -24.90 -12.69 -23.77
N SER A 332 -25.47 -13.41 -22.82
CA SER A 332 -26.74 -14.12 -22.96
C SER A 332 -27.83 -13.32 -22.24
N THR A 333 -28.88 -12.90 -22.94
CA THR A 333 -29.92 -12.06 -22.31
C THR A 333 -31.02 -12.86 -21.59
N GLN A 334 -31.12 -14.16 -21.87
CA GLN A 334 -32.17 -15.06 -21.37
C GLN A 334 -31.67 -16.48 -21.03
N GLY A 335 -30.42 -16.82 -21.35
CA GLY A 335 -29.89 -18.19 -21.20
C GLY A 335 -28.52 -18.22 -20.55
N TYR A 336 -27.82 -19.34 -20.74
CA TYR A 336 -26.43 -19.52 -20.33
C TYR A 336 -25.48 -18.93 -21.38
N VAL A 337 -24.20 -18.78 -21.03
CA VAL A 337 -23.21 -18.14 -21.91
C VAL A 337 -22.62 -19.12 -22.92
N VAL A 338 -22.36 -20.35 -22.46
CA VAL A 338 -21.71 -21.40 -23.26
C VAL A 338 -22.46 -22.73 -23.18
N ARG A 339 -22.56 -23.43 -24.31
CA ARG A 339 -22.97 -24.84 -24.39
C ARG A 339 -21.78 -25.69 -24.80
N VAL A 340 -21.51 -26.77 -24.08
CA VAL A 340 -20.44 -27.72 -24.43
C VAL A 340 -21.05 -29.12 -24.58
N LEU A 341 -20.92 -29.69 -25.76
CA LEU A 341 -21.61 -30.91 -26.20
C LEU A 341 -20.64 -32.07 -26.44
N ASP A 342 -21.19 -33.28 -26.50
CA ASP A 342 -20.51 -34.54 -26.80
C ASP A 342 -19.16 -34.70 -26.07
N LYS A 343 -18.03 -34.72 -26.79
CA LYS A 343 -16.67 -34.85 -26.24
C LYS A 343 -15.85 -33.56 -26.35
N ALA A 344 -16.52 -32.43 -26.50
CA ALA A 344 -15.86 -31.13 -26.61
C ALA A 344 -15.18 -30.70 -25.30
N SER A 345 -14.17 -29.85 -25.44
CA SER A 345 -13.45 -29.24 -24.32
C SER A 345 -13.37 -27.72 -24.47
N LEU A 346 -13.72 -27.01 -23.40
CA LEU A 346 -13.66 -25.56 -23.32
C LEU A 346 -12.74 -25.11 -22.18
N LYS A 347 -11.79 -24.22 -22.49
CA LYS A 347 -11.00 -23.50 -21.48
C LYS A 347 -11.42 -22.04 -21.42
N VAL A 348 -11.63 -21.51 -20.23
CA VAL A 348 -11.92 -20.09 -20.00
C VAL A 348 -10.82 -19.51 -19.14
N THR A 349 -10.01 -18.63 -19.71
CA THR A 349 -8.86 -17.99 -19.04
C THR A 349 -9.02 -16.48 -18.91
N GLY A 350 -10.08 -15.90 -19.48
CA GLY A 350 -10.37 -14.47 -19.50
C GLY A 350 -11.76 -14.16 -20.07
N GLY A 351 -12.02 -12.88 -20.33
CA GLY A 351 -13.30 -12.38 -20.84
C GLY A 351 -14.33 -12.01 -19.76
N THR A 352 -15.37 -11.29 -20.18
CA THR A 352 -16.55 -10.93 -19.37
C THR A 352 -17.75 -11.72 -19.87
N LEU A 353 -18.26 -12.64 -19.05
CA LEU A 353 -19.30 -13.61 -19.43
C LEU A 353 -20.57 -13.34 -18.61
N ASN A 354 -21.60 -12.82 -19.27
CA ASN A 354 -22.87 -12.42 -18.66
C ASN A 354 -23.99 -13.41 -19.01
N SER A 355 -24.48 -14.12 -18.01
CA SER A 355 -25.62 -15.05 -18.10
C SER A 355 -26.95 -14.35 -17.82
N GLY A 356 -27.98 -14.73 -18.57
CA GLY A 356 -29.35 -14.26 -18.40
C GLY A 356 -30.25 -15.19 -17.60
N ASN A 357 -29.79 -16.40 -17.24
CA ASN A 357 -30.60 -17.41 -16.55
C ASN A 357 -29.99 -17.95 -15.24
N GLY A 358 -28.90 -17.36 -14.75
CA GLY A 358 -28.27 -17.81 -13.51
C GLY A 358 -27.33 -19.01 -13.65
N MET A 359 -27.00 -19.44 -14.87
CA MET A 359 -26.00 -20.48 -15.14
C MET A 359 -24.97 -19.99 -16.16
N ILE A 360 -23.68 -20.23 -15.91
CA ILE A 360 -22.62 -19.86 -16.85
C ILE A 360 -22.60 -20.81 -18.04
N SER A 361 -22.59 -22.12 -17.77
CA SER A 361 -22.49 -23.14 -18.80
C SER A 361 -23.61 -24.20 -18.75
N ASN A 362 -23.77 -24.92 -19.86
CA ASN A 362 -24.47 -26.20 -19.93
C ASN A 362 -23.55 -27.21 -20.62
N VAL A 363 -23.10 -28.22 -19.87
CA VAL A 363 -22.08 -29.18 -20.27
C VAL A 363 -22.66 -30.59 -20.29
N ASP A 364 -22.57 -31.28 -21.43
CA ASP A 364 -23.02 -32.68 -21.59
C ASP A 364 -21.96 -33.66 -21.05
N THR A 365 -21.69 -33.60 -19.75
CA THR A 365 -20.66 -34.41 -19.09
C THR A 365 -20.88 -35.92 -19.27
N ALA A 366 -22.14 -36.35 -19.44
CA ALA A 366 -22.50 -37.74 -19.70
C ALA A 366 -21.91 -38.30 -21.00
N LYS A 367 -21.58 -37.42 -21.96
CA LYS A 367 -20.93 -37.79 -23.23
C LYS A 367 -19.44 -37.49 -23.29
N GLY A 368 -18.88 -36.92 -22.23
CA GLY A 368 -17.45 -36.60 -22.12
C GLY A 368 -17.10 -35.13 -22.32
N ALA A 369 -18.09 -34.23 -22.36
CA ALA A 369 -17.85 -32.80 -22.49
C ALA A 369 -17.21 -32.23 -21.23
N SER A 370 -16.32 -31.24 -21.39
CA SER A 370 -15.61 -30.63 -20.26
C SER A 370 -15.45 -29.13 -20.40
N ILE A 371 -15.44 -28.45 -19.26
CA ILE A 371 -15.11 -27.03 -19.12
C ILE A 371 -14.06 -26.87 -18.01
N ALA A 372 -13.15 -25.92 -18.17
CA ALA A 372 -12.16 -25.56 -17.15
C ALA A 372 -12.00 -24.03 -17.10
N ILE A 373 -12.55 -23.41 -16.04
CA ILE A 373 -12.48 -21.97 -15.79
C ILE A 373 -11.29 -21.66 -14.87
N SER A 374 -10.35 -20.87 -15.36
CA SER A 374 -9.16 -20.42 -14.64
C SER A 374 -8.97 -18.89 -14.68
N GLY A 375 -9.96 -18.15 -15.19
CA GLY A 375 -9.96 -16.70 -15.27
C GLY A 375 -11.27 -16.17 -15.88
N GLY A 376 -11.37 -14.85 -15.99
CA GLY A 376 -12.58 -14.16 -16.49
C GLY A 376 -13.42 -13.53 -15.38
N SER A 377 -14.42 -12.74 -15.79
CA SER A 377 -15.42 -12.10 -14.93
C SER A 377 -16.82 -12.58 -15.28
N PHE A 378 -17.61 -12.88 -14.25
CA PHE A 378 -18.91 -13.56 -14.37
C PHE A 378 -19.97 -12.85 -13.51
N ASN A 379 -21.14 -12.57 -14.07
CA ASN A 379 -22.26 -12.03 -13.28
C ASN A 379 -22.96 -13.08 -12.41
N VAL A 380 -22.62 -14.35 -12.61
CA VAL A 380 -23.12 -15.51 -11.87
C VAL A 380 -21.91 -16.29 -11.36
N GLN A 381 -21.99 -16.79 -10.14
CA GLN A 381 -20.93 -17.59 -9.53
C GLN A 381 -20.70 -18.88 -10.32
N PRO A 382 -19.48 -19.15 -10.81
CA PRO A 382 -19.11 -20.46 -11.34
C PRO A 382 -19.25 -21.55 -10.26
N THR A 383 -19.66 -22.73 -10.67
CA THR A 383 -19.69 -23.93 -9.80
C THR A 383 -18.31 -24.56 -9.69
N ASP A 384 -18.07 -25.33 -8.63
CA ASP A 384 -16.78 -26.02 -8.43
C ASP A 384 -16.43 -26.98 -9.58
N ASP A 385 -17.44 -27.62 -10.19
CA ASP A 385 -17.28 -28.52 -11.33
C ASP A 385 -16.89 -27.78 -12.62
N GLU A 386 -17.14 -26.47 -12.71
CA GLU A 386 -16.74 -25.65 -13.85
C GLU A 386 -15.30 -25.13 -13.71
N LEU A 387 -14.74 -25.10 -12.49
CA LEU A 387 -13.42 -24.56 -12.23
C LEU A 387 -12.30 -25.49 -12.72
N ALA A 388 -11.21 -24.88 -13.19
CA ALA A 388 -9.98 -25.61 -13.42
C ALA A 388 -9.43 -26.14 -12.08
N ALA A 389 -8.77 -27.30 -12.11
CA ALA A 389 -8.19 -27.90 -10.93
C ALA A 389 -7.23 -26.93 -10.20
N GLY A 390 -7.42 -26.76 -8.89
CA GLY A 390 -6.62 -25.87 -8.05
C GLY A 390 -7.08 -24.40 -8.04
N TYR A 391 -8.22 -24.08 -8.65
CA TYR A 391 -8.84 -22.75 -8.60
C TYR A 391 -10.01 -22.71 -7.62
N THR A 392 -10.29 -21.52 -7.10
CA THR A 392 -11.47 -21.19 -6.29
C THR A 392 -12.19 -19.99 -6.91
N VAL A 393 -13.49 -19.87 -6.64
CA VAL A 393 -14.24 -18.64 -6.92
C VAL A 393 -13.72 -17.51 -6.03
N VAL A 394 -13.61 -16.31 -6.60
CA VAL A 394 -13.42 -15.06 -5.87
C VAL A 394 -14.48 -14.04 -6.26
N ARG A 395 -14.87 -13.16 -5.33
CA ARG A 395 -15.72 -12.01 -5.61
C ARG A 395 -14.88 -10.79 -5.95
N ASN A 396 -15.28 -10.08 -7.01
CA ASN A 396 -14.67 -8.86 -7.49
C ASN A 396 -15.31 -7.61 -6.85
N ALA A 397 -14.63 -6.47 -6.95
CA ALA A 397 -15.08 -5.22 -6.36
C ALA A 397 -16.39 -4.67 -6.98
N ASP A 398 -16.67 -5.01 -8.23
CA ASP A 398 -17.91 -4.65 -8.93
C ASP A 398 -19.08 -5.60 -8.64
N GLY A 399 -18.89 -6.58 -7.76
CA GLY A 399 -19.89 -7.59 -7.38
C GLY A 399 -19.95 -8.80 -8.30
N THR A 400 -19.14 -8.85 -9.36
CA THR A 400 -18.99 -10.04 -10.21
C THR A 400 -18.13 -11.11 -9.54
N PHE A 401 -18.04 -12.28 -10.15
CA PHE A 401 -17.23 -13.40 -9.73
C PHE A 401 -16.07 -13.61 -10.69
N GLY A 402 -14.98 -14.16 -10.19
CA GLY A 402 -13.83 -14.60 -10.97
C GLY A 402 -13.31 -15.94 -10.45
N ALA A 403 -12.28 -16.48 -11.12
CA ALA A 403 -11.54 -17.65 -10.68
C ALA A 403 -10.11 -17.27 -10.34
N SER A 404 -9.57 -17.77 -9.24
CA SER A 404 -8.19 -17.51 -8.81
C SER A 404 -7.59 -18.72 -8.12
N THR A 405 -6.26 -18.81 -8.11
CA THR A 405 -5.59 -19.78 -7.27
C THR A 405 -5.71 -19.34 -5.80
N PRO A 406 -5.63 -20.27 -4.82
CA PRO A 406 -5.62 -19.90 -3.41
C PRO A 406 -4.54 -18.88 -3.04
N ALA A 407 -3.38 -18.90 -3.71
CA ALA A 407 -2.29 -17.96 -3.49
C ALA A 407 -2.58 -16.53 -4.00
N ASP A 408 -3.54 -16.38 -4.91
CA ASP A 408 -3.95 -15.10 -5.48
C ASP A 408 -5.18 -14.50 -4.78
N VAL A 409 -5.83 -15.24 -3.88
CA VAL A 409 -6.88 -14.69 -3.01
C VAL A 409 -6.25 -13.60 -2.14
N ALA A 410 -6.85 -12.41 -2.11
CA ALA A 410 -6.32 -11.29 -1.34
C ALA A 410 -6.88 -11.24 0.09
N ALA A 411 -8.14 -11.64 0.25
CA ALA A 411 -8.79 -11.75 1.54
C ALA A 411 -9.97 -12.73 1.50
N THR A 412 -10.35 -13.24 2.66
CA THR A 412 -11.61 -13.97 2.86
C THR A 412 -12.47 -13.27 3.90
N LEU A 413 -13.80 -13.33 3.73
CA LEU A 413 -14.77 -12.92 4.73
C LEU A 413 -15.50 -14.16 5.25
N THR A 414 -15.50 -14.35 6.56
CA THR A 414 -16.26 -15.41 7.24
C THR A 414 -17.43 -14.80 8.00
N THR A 415 -18.64 -15.27 7.74
CA THR A 415 -19.86 -14.83 8.46
C THR A 415 -19.96 -15.50 9.84
N ALA A 416 -20.86 -15.00 10.70
CA ALA A 416 -21.14 -15.61 12.00
C ALA A 416 -21.61 -17.08 11.90
N ASP A 417 -22.24 -17.45 10.78
CA ASP A 417 -22.70 -18.82 10.50
C ASP A 417 -21.58 -19.74 9.99
N GLY A 418 -20.38 -19.18 9.73
CA GLY A 418 -19.21 -19.91 9.25
C GLY A 418 -19.05 -19.94 7.72
N ASP A 419 -19.90 -19.22 6.98
CA ASP A 419 -19.79 -19.16 5.52
C ASP A 419 -18.57 -18.32 5.12
N VAL A 420 -17.72 -18.88 4.26
CA VAL A 420 -16.49 -18.25 3.78
C VAL A 420 -16.67 -17.77 2.34
N THR A 421 -16.39 -16.49 2.10
CA THR A 421 -16.32 -15.90 0.76
C THR A 421 -14.91 -15.41 0.48
N SER A 422 -14.31 -15.81 -0.64
CA SER A 422 -13.00 -15.34 -1.09
C SER A 422 -13.12 -14.11 -1.98
N TYR A 423 -12.17 -13.18 -1.87
CA TYR A 423 -12.17 -11.91 -2.63
C TYR A 423 -10.87 -11.72 -3.39
N ALA A 424 -11.00 -11.16 -4.60
CA ALA A 424 -9.87 -10.80 -5.44
C ALA A 424 -9.09 -9.58 -4.89
N SER A 425 -9.70 -8.79 -4.01
CA SER A 425 -9.06 -7.64 -3.35
C SER A 425 -9.56 -7.46 -1.92
N LEU A 426 -8.70 -6.91 -1.05
CA LEU A 426 -9.10 -6.53 0.30
C LEU A 426 -10.19 -5.44 0.28
N ALA A 427 -10.16 -4.52 -0.69
CA ALA A 427 -11.19 -3.49 -0.83
C ALA A 427 -12.60 -4.08 -1.01
N ALA A 428 -12.74 -5.15 -1.80
CA ALA A 428 -14.02 -5.83 -1.99
C ALA A 428 -14.47 -6.54 -0.71
N ALA A 429 -13.55 -7.20 0.01
CA ALA A 429 -13.86 -7.83 1.30
C ALA A 429 -14.31 -6.81 2.35
N VAL A 430 -13.65 -5.65 2.43
CA VAL A 430 -14.02 -4.53 3.33
C VAL A 430 -15.39 -3.96 2.97
N ALA A 431 -15.69 -3.81 1.68
CA ALA A 431 -17.00 -3.33 1.23
C ALA A 431 -18.14 -4.27 1.67
N ASP A 432 -17.93 -5.59 1.61
CA ASP A 432 -18.91 -6.57 2.07
C ASP A 432 -18.94 -6.67 3.61
N ALA A 433 -17.79 -6.55 4.29
CA ALA A 433 -17.73 -6.51 5.76
C ALA A 433 -18.52 -5.35 6.36
N ASN A 434 -18.60 -4.22 5.67
CA ASN A 434 -19.39 -3.06 6.10
C ASN A 434 -20.91 -3.21 5.90
N LYS A 435 -21.39 -4.36 5.41
CA LYS A 435 -22.83 -4.61 5.23
C LYS A 435 -23.48 -5.25 6.46
N THR A 436 -22.72 -6.03 7.23
CA THR A 436 -23.23 -6.80 8.38
C THR A 436 -22.21 -6.86 9.52
N ASP A 437 -22.70 -6.91 10.76
CA ASP A 437 -21.86 -7.07 11.94
C ASP A 437 -21.38 -8.53 12.11
N ASP A 438 -20.41 -8.72 13.00
CA ASP A 438 -19.91 -10.01 13.48
C ASP A 438 -19.29 -10.90 12.39
N VAL A 439 -18.58 -10.27 11.44
CA VAL A 439 -17.81 -10.96 10.40
C VAL A 439 -16.32 -10.96 10.72
N THR A 440 -15.61 -11.94 10.17
CA THR A 440 -14.13 -12.01 10.20
C THR A 440 -13.56 -11.76 8.81
N VAL A 441 -12.72 -10.74 8.66
CA VAL A 441 -11.91 -10.51 7.46
C VAL A 441 -10.51 -11.07 7.71
N THR A 442 -10.12 -12.08 6.94
CA THR A 442 -8.77 -12.66 6.96
C THR A 442 -8.01 -12.17 5.73
N ILE A 443 -6.92 -11.43 5.94
CA ILE A 443 -6.01 -10.97 4.90
C ILE A 443 -5.09 -12.13 4.55
N THR A 444 -5.08 -12.54 3.28
CA THR A 444 -4.29 -13.69 2.80
C THR A 444 -3.07 -13.28 2.00
N LYS A 445 -2.97 -12.00 1.64
CA LYS A 445 -1.88 -11.44 0.85
C LYS A 445 -1.45 -10.10 1.41
N SER A 446 -0.14 -9.89 1.49
CA SER A 446 0.40 -8.65 2.03
C SER A 446 -0.08 -7.42 1.25
N VAL A 447 -0.40 -6.36 1.97
CA VAL A 447 -0.80 -5.07 1.41
C VAL A 447 0.43 -4.18 1.37
N THR A 448 0.81 -3.72 0.18
CA THR A 448 2.04 -2.91 -0.05
C THR A 448 1.76 -1.65 -0.84
N ASP A 449 0.49 -1.35 -1.13
CA ASP A 449 0.08 -0.20 -1.94
C ASP A 449 -0.34 1.01 -1.08
N HIS A 450 -0.15 0.91 0.24
CA HIS A 450 -0.42 1.95 1.23
C HIS A 450 -1.90 2.38 1.23
N SER A 451 -2.79 1.42 0.92
CA SER A 451 -4.24 1.62 0.90
C SER A 451 -4.82 1.93 2.28
N SER A 452 -5.95 2.62 2.28
CA SER A 452 -6.71 2.95 3.48
C SER A 452 -8.09 2.29 3.46
N TYR A 453 -8.46 1.64 4.56
CA TYR A 453 -9.73 0.93 4.72
C TYR A 453 -10.45 1.42 5.97
N THR A 454 -11.77 1.55 5.89
CA THR A 454 -12.62 1.92 7.04
C THR A 454 -13.62 0.82 7.33
N PHE A 455 -13.70 0.40 8.59
CA PHE A 455 -14.66 -0.57 9.11
C PHE A 455 -15.69 0.16 9.97
N ASN A 456 -16.93 0.20 9.48
CA ASN A 456 -18.07 0.86 10.13
C ASN A 456 -19.11 -0.10 10.70
N ARG A 457 -18.84 -1.41 10.61
CA ARG A 457 -19.55 -2.50 11.28
C ARG A 457 -18.60 -3.29 12.15
N LYS A 458 -19.15 -3.94 13.18
CA LYS A 458 -18.35 -4.73 14.13
C LYS A 458 -17.69 -5.89 13.38
N VAL A 459 -16.38 -5.96 13.43
CA VAL A 459 -15.57 -6.87 12.60
C VAL A 459 -14.40 -7.44 13.41
N THR A 460 -13.98 -8.66 13.09
CA THR A 460 -12.65 -9.16 13.41
C THR A 460 -11.76 -9.08 12.17
N VAL A 461 -10.59 -8.45 12.26
CA VAL A 461 -9.61 -8.42 11.17
C VAL A 461 -8.36 -9.16 11.59
N THR A 462 -7.93 -10.10 10.76
CA THR A 462 -6.75 -10.93 11.01
C THR A 462 -5.97 -11.23 9.73
N ALA A 463 -4.79 -11.81 9.85
CA ALA A 463 -4.01 -12.31 8.72
C ALA A 463 -4.02 -13.85 8.70
N SER A 464 -3.87 -14.45 7.52
CA SER A 464 -3.85 -15.92 7.36
C SER A 464 -2.66 -16.57 8.02
N ASP A 465 -1.55 -15.85 8.09
CA ASP A 465 -0.29 -16.29 8.66
C ASP A 465 0.58 -15.07 9.03
N LYS A 466 1.69 -15.34 9.71
CA LYS A 466 2.61 -14.33 10.24
C LYS A 466 3.43 -13.58 9.17
N ASP A 467 3.48 -14.08 7.93
CA ASP A 467 4.28 -13.50 6.84
C ASP A 467 3.43 -12.54 5.99
N VAL A 468 2.11 -12.49 6.22
CA VAL A 468 1.21 -11.50 5.65
C VAL A 468 1.31 -10.20 6.44
N SER A 469 1.86 -9.17 5.78
CA SER A 469 2.01 -7.83 6.33
C SER A 469 0.97 -6.85 5.77
N PHE A 470 0.69 -5.82 6.53
CA PHE A 470 -0.20 -4.74 6.13
C PHE A 470 0.54 -3.40 6.21
N ASN A 471 0.91 -2.88 5.04
CA ASN A 471 1.41 -1.53 4.90
C ASN A 471 0.31 -0.62 4.34
N GLY A 472 -0.32 0.15 5.23
CA GLY A 472 -1.51 0.95 4.95
C GLY A 472 -2.19 1.44 6.23
N LEU A 473 -3.42 1.95 6.09
CA LEU A 473 -4.25 2.42 7.20
C LEU A 473 -5.54 1.60 7.33
N MET A 474 -5.88 1.18 8.56
CA MET A 474 -7.20 0.69 8.94
C MET A 474 -7.84 1.63 9.96
N ARG A 475 -9.04 2.13 9.65
CA ARG A 475 -9.85 2.94 10.58
C ARG A 475 -11.06 2.14 11.06
N PHE A 476 -11.25 2.05 12.36
CA PHE A 476 -12.38 1.39 12.99
C PHE A 476 -13.28 2.44 13.65
N THR A 477 -14.56 2.45 13.25
CA THR A 477 -15.59 3.32 13.86
C THR A 477 -16.64 2.52 14.61
N ALA A 478 -16.64 1.19 14.49
CA ALA A 478 -17.60 0.30 15.13
C ALA A 478 -17.07 -0.26 16.45
N SER A 479 -17.88 -0.17 17.50
CA SER A 479 -17.61 -0.76 18.81
C SER A 479 -17.49 -2.29 18.74
N GLY A 480 -16.70 -2.88 19.64
CA GLY A 480 -16.55 -4.33 19.77
C GLY A 480 -15.75 -4.99 18.66
N SER A 481 -15.08 -4.22 17.79
CA SER A 481 -14.23 -4.76 16.74
C SER A 481 -12.93 -5.34 17.32
N LYS A 482 -12.33 -6.32 16.63
CA LYS A 482 -11.08 -6.97 17.01
C LYS A 482 -10.05 -6.92 15.89
N ILE A 483 -8.80 -6.64 16.22
CA ILE A 483 -7.67 -6.64 15.30
C ILE A 483 -6.60 -7.55 15.86
N SER A 484 -6.24 -8.61 15.14
CA SER A 484 -5.26 -9.57 15.66
C SER A 484 -4.45 -10.34 14.64
N GLY A 485 -3.19 -10.63 14.96
CA GLY A 485 -2.33 -11.49 14.15
C GLY A 485 -1.76 -10.82 12.91
N ILE A 486 -1.71 -9.50 12.84
CA ILE A 486 -1.27 -8.75 11.65
C ILE A 486 0.11 -8.14 11.90
N ASP A 487 1.00 -8.20 10.90
CA ASP A 487 2.26 -7.46 10.89
C ASP A 487 2.08 -6.11 10.17
N PHE A 488 1.90 -5.05 10.94
CA PHE A 488 1.72 -3.69 10.47
C PHE A 488 3.06 -2.99 10.23
N VAL A 489 3.19 -2.29 9.11
CA VAL A 489 4.41 -1.57 8.72
C VAL A 489 4.11 -0.10 8.43
N ILE A 490 4.99 0.79 8.89
CA ILE A 490 5.16 2.15 8.36
C ILE A 490 6.64 2.31 8.03
N ASP A 491 6.96 2.55 6.77
CA ASP A 491 8.30 2.74 6.26
C ASP A 491 8.51 4.10 5.57
N ASN A 492 9.62 4.25 4.86
CA ASN A 492 9.98 5.51 4.21
C ASN A 492 9.30 5.72 2.85
N ASP A 493 8.57 4.73 2.34
CA ASP A 493 7.81 4.79 1.10
C ASP A 493 6.33 5.12 1.36
N ASP A 494 5.85 4.88 2.59
CA ASP A 494 4.57 5.41 3.09
C ASP A 494 4.48 6.93 3.09
N LEU A 495 5.64 7.59 3.18
CA LEU A 495 5.76 9.00 3.46
C LEU A 495 6.28 9.73 2.22
N LYS A 496 5.45 10.62 1.63
CA LYS A 496 5.85 11.43 0.47
C LYS A 496 6.26 12.82 0.92
N PHE A 497 7.47 13.25 0.54
CA PHE A 497 8.04 14.55 0.87
C PHE A 497 8.41 15.33 -0.40
N ASN A 498 8.28 16.66 -0.35
CA ASN A 498 8.90 17.59 -1.31
C ASN A 498 9.83 18.53 -0.54
N GLY A 499 11.14 18.27 -0.59
CA GLY A 499 12.12 18.94 0.28
C GLY A 499 11.79 18.69 1.76
N ASN A 500 11.66 19.78 2.52
CA ASN A 500 11.25 19.76 3.93
C ASN A 500 9.74 20.04 4.08
N THR A 501 8.89 19.43 3.26
CA THR A 501 7.44 19.50 3.45
C THR A 501 6.82 18.14 3.18
N TYR A 502 6.20 17.55 4.20
CA TYR A 502 5.35 16.38 4.03
C TYR A 502 4.18 16.72 3.11
N GLN A 503 3.89 15.85 2.15
CA GLN A 503 2.85 16.07 1.16
C GLN A 503 1.60 15.25 1.46
N SER A 504 1.76 13.94 1.57
CA SER A 504 0.68 12.96 1.70
C SER A 504 1.29 11.58 1.97
N GLY A 505 0.48 10.63 2.40
CA GLY A 505 0.97 9.33 2.85
C GLY A 505 0.17 8.74 4.00
N VAL A 506 0.51 7.50 4.33
CA VAL A 506 -0.03 6.79 5.47
C VAL A 506 0.84 7.10 6.67
N GLN A 507 0.27 7.78 7.67
CA GLN A 507 0.96 8.10 8.92
C GLN A 507 0.53 7.20 10.07
N GLN A 508 -0.55 6.44 9.91
CA GLN A 508 -1.07 5.56 10.95
C GLN A 508 -1.44 4.19 10.40
N ASN A 509 -1.13 3.13 11.15
CA ASN A 509 -1.59 1.79 10.80
C ASN A 509 -3.03 1.56 11.23
N VAL A 510 -3.36 1.88 12.49
CA VAL A 510 -4.69 1.66 13.06
C VAL A 510 -5.22 2.94 13.69
N ILE A 511 -6.42 3.36 13.30
CA ILE A 511 -7.15 4.46 13.91
C ILE A 511 -8.44 3.95 14.54
N ILE A 512 -8.63 4.23 15.84
CA ILE A 512 -9.91 4.03 16.53
C ILE A 512 -10.59 5.39 16.66
N SER A 513 -11.82 5.49 16.16
CA SER A 513 -12.50 6.78 16.01
C SER A 513 -14.01 6.70 16.22
N ALA A 514 -14.70 7.83 16.03
CA ALA A 514 -16.15 7.93 16.10
C ALA A 514 -16.77 7.46 17.42
N LYS A 515 -16.03 7.60 18.53
CA LYS A 515 -16.44 7.14 19.87
C LYS A 515 -16.70 5.64 19.96
N ALA A 516 -16.00 4.84 19.16
CA ALA A 516 -16.06 3.39 19.27
C ALA A 516 -15.72 2.94 20.70
N GLU A 517 -16.43 1.92 21.16
CA GLU A 517 -16.27 1.34 22.49
C GLU A 517 -15.72 -0.09 22.40
N SER A 518 -14.91 -0.52 23.37
CA SER A 518 -14.51 -1.92 23.55
C SER A 518 -13.85 -2.55 22.32
N VAL A 519 -12.99 -1.81 21.61
CA VAL A 519 -12.17 -2.37 20.52
C VAL A 519 -10.99 -3.13 21.11
N GLU A 520 -10.71 -4.33 20.60
CA GLU A 520 -9.57 -5.17 21.01
C GLU A 520 -8.48 -5.14 19.93
N ILE A 521 -7.24 -4.84 20.31
CA ILE A 521 -6.06 -4.86 19.42
C ILE A 521 -5.04 -5.78 20.08
N ALA A 522 -4.89 -7.01 19.56
CA ALA A 522 -4.06 -8.00 20.22
C ALA A 522 -3.26 -8.92 19.31
N ASN A 523 -2.09 -9.37 19.76
CA ASN A 523 -1.23 -10.31 19.01
C ASN A 523 -0.79 -9.77 17.64
N ASN A 524 -0.59 -8.45 17.51
CA ASN A 524 -0.08 -7.84 16.28
C ASN A 524 1.40 -7.48 16.43
N THR A 525 2.10 -7.38 15.31
CA THR A 525 3.40 -6.72 15.24
C THR A 525 3.20 -5.35 14.61
N PHE A 526 3.81 -4.31 15.18
CA PHE A 526 3.80 -2.96 14.64
C PHE A 526 5.24 -2.51 14.45
N THR A 527 5.62 -2.22 13.21
CA THR A 527 6.96 -1.77 12.86
C THR A 527 6.91 -0.37 12.27
N ILE A 528 7.53 0.59 12.94
CA ILE A 528 7.82 1.91 12.36
C ILE A 528 9.32 1.98 12.10
N ALA A 529 9.72 2.00 10.83
CA ALA A 529 11.12 2.15 10.47
C ALA A 529 11.66 3.54 10.86
N SER A 530 12.97 3.66 11.10
CA SER A 530 13.58 4.98 11.24
C SER A 530 13.31 5.81 9.98
N VAL A 531 12.80 7.00 10.17
CA VAL A 531 12.54 7.93 9.08
C VAL A 531 13.88 8.52 8.66
N THR A 532 14.26 8.32 7.40
CA THR A 532 15.54 8.76 6.83
C THR A 532 15.39 9.92 5.84
N LYS A 533 14.14 10.28 5.50
CA LYS A 533 13.77 11.32 4.53
C LYS A 533 12.91 12.38 5.22
N GLY A 534 12.92 13.61 4.70
CA GLY A 534 11.99 14.66 5.13
C GLY A 534 12.22 15.16 6.56
N GLN A 535 13.15 16.12 6.73
CA GLN A 535 13.42 16.80 8.00
C GLN A 535 12.27 17.76 8.36
N VAL A 536 11.10 17.22 8.67
CA VAL A 536 9.86 17.97 8.94
C VAL A 536 9.20 17.50 10.22
N ASP A 537 8.38 18.35 10.81
CA ASP A 537 7.56 17.99 11.97
C ASP A 537 6.41 17.08 11.51
N PHE A 538 6.49 15.78 11.82
CA PHE A 538 5.41 14.82 11.60
C PHE A 538 5.51 13.61 12.56
N GLN A 539 4.37 12.96 12.80
CA GLN A 539 4.24 11.93 13.83
C GLN A 539 3.62 10.64 13.26
N PRO A 540 4.43 9.67 12.80
CA PRO A 540 3.91 8.35 12.44
C PRO A 540 3.45 7.64 13.72
N SER A 541 2.32 6.95 13.68
CA SER A 541 1.78 6.23 14.84
C SER A 541 1.27 4.84 14.50
N SER A 542 1.65 3.82 15.24
CA SER A 542 1.13 2.47 14.99
C SER A 542 -0.38 2.41 15.30
N ILE A 543 -0.77 2.88 16.48
CA ILE A 543 -2.16 2.98 16.91
C ILE A 543 -2.48 4.43 17.28
N TRP A 544 -3.61 4.92 16.80
CA TRP A 544 -4.11 6.27 17.05
C TRP A 544 -5.55 6.25 17.57
N LEU A 545 -5.75 6.76 18.78
CA LEU A 545 -7.08 6.88 19.39
C LEU A 545 -7.56 8.33 19.32
N GLU A 546 -8.73 8.54 18.70
CA GLU A 546 -9.38 9.85 18.66
C GLU A 546 -10.27 10.08 19.89
N GLN A 547 -10.50 11.35 20.22
CA GLN A 547 -11.31 11.79 21.35
C GLN A 547 -12.69 11.09 21.43
N GLY A 548 -13.10 10.68 22.63
CA GLY A 548 -14.38 10.03 22.91
C GLY A 548 -14.41 8.51 22.76
N VAL A 549 -13.32 7.88 22.31
CA VAL A 549 -13.15 6.42 22.34
C VAL A 549 -13.15 5.91 23.79
N LYS A 550 -13.72 4.71 24.01
CA LYS A 550 -13.86 4.14 25.36
C LYS A 550 -13.49 2.65 25.42
N GLY A 551 -12.76 2.25 26.45
CA GLY A 551 -12.61 0.82 26.78
C GLY A 551 -11.80 0.01 25.77
N THR A 552 -10.99 0.64 24.92
CA THR A 552 -10.10 -0.08 23.99
C THR A 552 -9.08 -0.90 24.79
N ASN A 553 -8.85 -2.15 24.39
CA ASN A 553 -7.86 -3.02 25.01
C ASN A 553 -6.74 -3.33 24.00
N ILE A 554 -5.51 -2.89 24.30
CA ILE A 554 -4.32 -3.03 23.44
C ILE A 554 -3.34 -3.95 24.16
N HIS A 555 -3.23 -5.22 23.73
CA HIS A 555 -2.44 -6.20 24.47
C HIS A 555 -1.74 -7.29 23.66
N ASP A 556 -0.71 -7.91 24.23
CA ASP A 556 0.06 -8.97 23.56
C ASP A 556 0.64 -8.56 22.19
N ASN A 557 0.84 -7.25 21.93
CA ASN A 557 1.41 -6.77 20.67
C ASN A 557 2.93 -6.59 20.81
N ALA A 558 3.65 -6.72 19.69
CA ALA A 558 5.06 -6.38 19.57
C ALA A 558 5.21 -5.04 18.83
N PHE A 559 5.91 -4.06 19.41
CA PHE A 559 6.20 -2.77 18.79
C PHE A 559 7.71 -2.65 18.51
N ASN A 560 8.08 -2.45 17.25
CA ASN A 560 9.45 -2.19 16.81
C ASN A 560 9.52 -0.74 16.31
N LEU A 561 10.08 0.16 17.13
CA LEU A 561 9.94 1.60 16.92
C LEU A 561 11.29 2.25 16.60
N GLY A 562 11.45 2.78 15.39
CA GLY A 562 12.51 3.72 15.01
C GLY A 562 12.14 5.17 15.29
N ARG A 563 13.08 6.10 15.14
CA ARG A 563 12.81 7.55 15.33
C ARG A 563 12.26 8.22 14.05
N SER A 564 11.44 9.26 14.24
CA SER A 564 11.12 10.24 13.20
C SER A 564 12.01 11.49 13.32
N HIS A 565 11.95 12.42 12.36
CA HIS A 565 12.65 13.71 12.45
C HIS A 565 11.79 14.78 13.11
N ASN A 566 12.41 15.68 13.89
CA ASN A 566 11.81 16.89 14.52
C ASN A 566 10.60 16.68 15.46
N ASN A 567 9.94 15.54 15.42
CA ASN A 567 8.83 15.11 16.28
C ASN A 567 9.06 13.64 16.66
N SER A 568 8.02 12.83 16.81
CA SER A 568 8.10 11.51 17.42
C SER A 568 7.44 10.44 16.57
N ALA A 569 8.04 9.27 16.45
CA ALA A 569 7.34 8.05 16.06
C ALA A 569 6.69 7.44 17.31
N VAL A 570 5.41 7.03 17.22
CA VAL A 570 4.61 6.67 18.40
C VAL A 570 4.00 5.27 18.25
N GLY A 571 4.14 4.40 19.25
CA GLY A 571 3.44 3.13 19.28
C GLY A 571 1.93 3.32 19.45
N VAL A 572 1.51 3.95 20.56
CA VAL A 572 0.11 4.23 20.90
C VAL A 572 -0.06 5.72 21.19
N ASN A 573 -0.80 6.38 20.31
CA ASN A 573 -1.03 7.82 20.38
C ASN A 573 -2.48 8.12 20.78
N PHE A 574 -2.65 8.80 21.91
CA PHE A 574 -3.94 9.26 22.38
C PHE A 574 -4.09 10.74 22.04
N VAL A 575 -5.04 11.03 21.15
CA VAL A 575 -5.38 12.40 20.78
C VAL A 575 -6.71 12.74 21.42
N GLY A 576 -6.60 13.09 22.70
CA GLY A 576 -7.71 13.53 23.52
C GLY A 576 -8.34 14.84 23.03
N GLY A 577 -9.33 15.30 23.77
CA GLY A 577 -10.03 16.53 23.49
C GLY A 577 -11.20 16.71 24.44
N LYS A 578 -12.17 17.55 24.05
CA LYS A 578 -13.35 17.84 24.90
C LYS A 578 -14.15 16.59 25.25
N SER A 579 -14.18 15.60 24.36
CA SER A 579 -14.70 14.27 24.67
C SER A 579 -13.52 13.40 25.09
N ALA A 580 -13.40 13.10 26.37
CA ALA A 580 -12.25 12.34 26.86
C ALA A 580 -12.18 10.93 26.25
N ILE A 581 -10.97 10.46 25.99
CA ILE A 581 -10.71 9.03 25.80
C ILE A 581 -10.73 8.39 27.19
N THR A 582 -11.47 7.30 27.37
CA THR A 582 -11.73 6.74 28.72
C THR A 582 -11.50 5.24 28.80
N ASP A 583 -11.02 4.75 29.94
CA ASP A 583 -10.96 3.33 30.30
C ASP A 583 -10.14 2.45 29.33
N THR A 584 -9.21 3.04 28.58
CA THR A 584 -8.31 2.29 27.69
C THR A 584 -7.28 1.50 28.49
N LYS A 585 -7.00 0.28 28.05
CA LYS A 585 -5.95 -0.57 28.61
C LYS A 585 -4.85 -0.79 27.58
N VAL A 586 -3.60 -0.64 28.00
CA VAL A 586 -2.39 -0.97 27.23
C VAL A 586 -1.58 -1.94 28.06
N ASN A 587 -1.73 -3.25 27.80
CA ASN A 587 -1.18 -4.28 28.68
C ASN A 587 -0.41 -5.39 27.98
N ASP A 588 0.57 -5.97 28.65
CA ASP A 588 1.29 -7.17 28.18
C ASP A 588 1.90 -7.03 26.77
N ASN A 589 2.25 -5.81 26.34
CA ASN A 589 2.92 -5.57 25.07
C ASN A 589 4.44 -5.64 25.22
N THR A 590 5.13 -6.08 24.16
CA THR A 590 6.60 -5.99 24.05
C THR A 590 6.98 -4.83 23.15
N VAL A 591 7.94 -4.00 23.56
CA VAL A 591 8.39 -2.83 22.82
C VAL A 591 9.91 -2.87 22.72
N THR A 592 10.41 -2.76 21.49
CA THR A 592 11.83 -2.62 21.19
C THR A 592 12.05 -1.31 20.45
N PHE A 593 12.77 -0.38 21.08
CA PHE A 593 13.26 0.80 20.36
C PHE A 593 14.46 0.39 19.51
N THR A 594 14.40 0.69 18.22
CA THR A 594 15.44 0.30 17.26
C THR A 594 16.53 1.36 17.19
N LYS A 595 17.78 0.91 17.00
CA LYS A 595 18.91 1.80 16.73
C LYS A 595 18.65 2.64 15.49
N ASP A 596 19.07 3.90 15.54
CA ASP A 596 19.00 4.81 14.41
C ASP A 596 19.61 4.26 13.12
N ALA A 597 18.86 4.45 12.04
CA ALA A 597 19.43 4.41 10.70
C ALA A 597 20.45 5.56 10.50
N ALA A 598 21.40 5.36 9.58
CA ALA A 598 22.42 6.37 9.27
C ALA A 598 21.78 7.69 8.83
N GLY A 599 22.22 8.81 9.42
CA GLY A 599 21.71 10.15 9.11
C GLY A 599 20.53 10.63 9.97
N VAL A 600 19.98 9.77 10.84
CA VAL A 600 18.93 10.16 11.80
C VAL A 600 19.56 10.68 13.09
N SER A 601 19.37 11.96 13.39
CA SER A 601 19.99 12.63 14.56
C SER A 601 19.04 13.49 15.39
N SER A 602 17.76 13.59 15.00
CA SER A 602 16.73 14.42 15.65
C SER A 602 15.44 13.63 15.85
N GLY A 603 14.51 14.19 16.64
CA GLY A 603 13.22 13.57 16.96
C GLY A 603 13.29 12.46 18.01
N SER A 604 12.18 11.79 18.25
CA SER A 604 11.99 10.82 19.33
C SER A 604 11.35 9.52 18.83
N ALA A 605 11.51 8.45 19.59
CA ALA A 605 10.68 7.25 19.50
C ALA A 605 9.92 7.09 20.81
N MET A 606 8.62 6.85 20.78
CA MET A 606 7.79 6.84 21.98
C MET A 606 6.87 5.63 21.93
N PHE A 607 6.75 4.90 23.03
CA PHE A 607 5.76 3.83 23.10
C PHE A 607 4.37 4.45 23.26
N ILE A 608 4.10 5.15 24.37
CA ILE A 608 2.79 5.76 24.63
C ILE A 608 2.90 7.28 24.70
N VAL A 609 2.05 7.98 23.94
CA VAL A 609 1.80 9.41 24.09
C VAL A 609 0.36 9.62 24.51
N ALA A 610 0.14 9.92 25.79
CA ALA A 610 -1.16 10.20 26.37
C ALA A 610 -1.41 11.72 26.43
N ASN A 611 -1.86 12.31 25.33
CA ASN A 611 -2.08 13.75 25.22
C ASN A 611 -3.57 14.10 25.29
N GLY A 612 -4.00 14.69 26.41
CA GLY A 612 -5.39 15.09 26.62
C GLY A 612 -5.82 16.30 25.79
N ASN A 613 -4.91 17.19 25.36
CA ASN A 613 -5.22 18.33 24.49
C ASN A 613 -6.41 19.20 24.95
N THR A 614 -6.54 19.44 26.27
CA THR A 614 -7.64 20.27 26.78
C THR A 614 -7.22 21.19 27.90
N LYS A 615 -7.41 22.50 27.73
CA LYS A 615 -7.16 23.49 28.77
C LYS A 615 -8.19 23.42 29.90
N GLY A 616 -7.76 22.97 31.09
CA GLY A 616 -8.57 22.99 32.32
C GLY A 616 -9.51 21.79 32.47
N SER A 617 -9.30 20.75 31.67
CA SER A 617 -10.00 19.46 31.78
C SER A 617 -9.03 18.32 31.43
N TYR A 618 -9.51 17.09 31.49
CA TYR A 618 -8.70 15.91 31.21
C TYR A 618 -9.22 15.19 29.95
N GLY A 619 -8.46 15.23 28.86
CA GLY A 619 -8.86 14.62 27.59
C GLY A 619 -8.52 13.13 27.49
N VAL A 620 -7.76 12.59 28.44
CA VAL A 620 -7.53 11.15 28.61
C VAL A 620 -7.76 10.81 30.09
N GLN A 621 -8.59 9.80 30.37
CA GLN A 621 -8.96 9.43 31.74
C GLN A 621 -8.99 7.91 31.93
N GLY A 622 -8.62 7.41 33.11
CA GLY A 622 -8.76 5.98 33.45
C GLY A 622 -7.86 5.05 32.61
N LEU A 623 -6.69 5.54 32.19
CA LEU A 623 -5.77 4.78 31.35
C LEU A 623 -5.00 3.75 32.19
N GLU A 624 -5.13 2.47 31.88
CA GLU A 624 -4.41 1.37 32.54
C GLU A 624 -3.24 0.89 31.67
N ILE A 625 -2.02 0.99 32.16
CA ILE A 625 -0.78 0.60 31.46
C ILE A 625 -0.07 -0.44 32.34
N THR A 626 -0.16 -1.72 31.99
CA THR A 626 0.33 -2.79 32.87
C THR A 626 0.96 -3.99 32.20
N GLY A 627 1.99 -4.59 32.79
CA GLY A 627 2.61 -5.81 32.25
C GLY A 627 3.45 -5.61 30.98
N ASN A 628 3.60 -4.37 30.48
CA ASN A 628 4.38 -4.13 29.27
C ASN A 628 5.89 -4.29 29.52
N VAL A 629 6.61 -4.79 28.53
CA VAL A 629 8.06 -4.93 28.53
C VAL A 629 8.65 -3.99 27.46
N VAL A 630 9.43 -3.00 27.89
CA VAL A 630 9.98 -1.94 27.03
C VAL A 630 11.50 -1.95 27.11
N ASP A 631 12.16 -2.16 25.98
CA ASP A 631 13.62 -2.15 25.83
C ASP A 631 14.08 -0.95 24.97
N GLY A 632 14.76 -0.01 25.63
CA GLY A 632 15.39 1.19 25.05
C GLY A 632 16.88 1.05 24.78
N SER A 633 17.50 -0.08 25.13
CA SER A 633 18.97 -0.23 25.17
C SER A 633 19.69 0.03 23.84
N ALA A 634 18.99 -0.12 22.70
CA ALA A 634 19.55 0.13 21.37
C ALA A 634 19.52 1.61 20.93
N LEU A 635 18.82 2.48 21.67
CA LEU A 635 18.67 3.90 21.35
C LEU A 635 19.06 4.76 22.58
N ALA A 636 20.30 5.24 22.61
CA ALA A 636 20.89 5.83 23.81
C ALA A 636 20.24 7.16 24.29
N GLU A 637 19.42 7.82 23.46
CA GLU A 637 18.77 9.10 23.79
C GLU A 637 17.45 9.27 23.01
N ARG A 638 16.46 9.95 23.62
CA ARG A 638 15.17 10.37 23.04
C ARG A 638 14.16 9.25 22.77
N ASP A 639 14.22 8.19 23.55
CA ASP A 639 13.21 7.15 23.62
C ASP A 639 12.41 7.21 24.94
N TYR A 640 11.09 7.08 24.82
CA TYR A 640 10.17 7.36 25.93
C TYR A 640 9.14 6.25 26.06
N ALA A 641 9.00 5.64 27.24
CA ALA A 641 7.97 4.61 27.44
C ALA A 641 6.57 5.24 27.58
N LEU A 642 6.42 6.30 28.38
CA LEU A 642 5.16 7.02 28.56
C LEU A 642 5.39 8.53 28.63
N ALA A 643 4.70 9.28 27.78
CA ALA A 643 4.59 10.74 27.90
C ALA A 643 3.15 11.19 28.16
N ILE A 644 2.96 12.15 29.07
CA ILE A 644 1.63 12.56 29.54
C ILE A 644 1.41 14.08 29.53
N SER A 645 0.18 14.49 29.22
CA SER A 645 -0.33 15.85 29.43
C SER A 645 -1.85 15.85 29.49
N ASP A 646 -2.46 16.69 30.34
CA ASP A 646 -3.92 16.80 30.50
C ASP A 646 -4.63 15.46 30.79
N VAL A 647 -4.06 14.64 31.68
CA VAL A 647 -4.55 13.28 31.98
C VAL A 647 -5.14 13.17 33.39
N LYS A 648 -6.07 12.23 33.57
CA LYS A 648 -6.64 11.87 34.88
C LYS A 648 -6.59 10.37 35.14
N ASP A 649 -6.29 9.96 36.36
CA ASP A 649 -6.46 8.57 36.79
C ASP A 649 -5.67 7.59 35.88
N VAL A 650 -4.39 7.88 35.63
CA VAL A 650 -3.48 7.02 34.83
C VAL A 650 -2.79 6.01 35.75
N ASN A 651 -2.96 4.71 35.50
CA ASN A 651 -2.30 3.64 36.24
C ASN A 651 -1.18 2.98 35.43
N PHE A 652 0.05 3.40 35.67
CA PHE A 652 1.28 2.81 35.13
C PHE A 652 1.87 1.82 36.16
N SER A 653 1.57 0.52 36.02
CA SER A 653 2.00 -0.47 37.00
C SER A 653 2.42 -1.82 36.45
N LYS A 654 3.36 -2.51 37.11
CA LYS A 654 3.85 -3.84 36.68
C LYS A 654 4.52 -3.86 35.29
N ASN A 655 5.00 -2.73 34.81
CA ASN A 655 5.76 -2.66 33.56
C ASN A 655 7.25 -2.92 33.84
N THR A 656 7.96 -3.51 32.88
CA THR A 656 9.42 -3.54 32.84
C THR A 656 9.89 -2.54 31.80
N VAL A 657 10.65 -1.52 32.21
CA VAL A 657 11.22 -0.51 31.32
C VAL A 657 12.71 -0.42 31.55
N THR A 658 13.49 -0.77 30.53
CA THR A 658 14.94 -0.88 30.62
C THR A 658 15.63 -0.02 29.57
N GLY A 659 16.65 0.74 29.98
CA GLY A 659 17.57 1.40 29.06
C GLY A 659 17.01 2.59 28.28
N THR A 660 15.83 3.10 28.65
CA THR A 660 15.21 4.25 27.97
C THR A 660 15.78 5.60 28.40
N TYR A 661 15.63 6.64 27.60
CA TYR A 661 15.93 8.01 28.00
C TYR A 661 14.99 8.44 29.14
N MET A 662 13.68 8.27 28.99
CA MET A 662 12.73 8.49 30.08
C MET A 662 11.61 7.44 30.11
N ALA A 663 11.44 6.76 31.24
CA ALA A 663 10.32 5.84 31.37
C ALA A 663 8.97 6.58 31.50
N VAL A 664 8.91 7.64 32.31
CA VAL A 664 7.74 8.54 32.38
C VAL A 664 8.19 9.98 32.20
N SER A 665 7.60 10.70 31.22
CA SER A 665 7.94 12.08 30.87
C SER A 665 6.71 12.99 30.73
N PRO A 666 6.85 14.33 30.78
CA PRO A 666 5.80 15.21 30.30
C PRO A 666 5.72 15.09 28.78
N SER A 667 4.52 15.31 28.25
CA SER A 667 4.29 15.67 26.86
C SER A 667 4.12 17.18 26.76
N TYR A 668 4.65 17.79 25.70
CA TYR A 668 4.56 19.23 25.48
C TYR A 668 3.74 19.52 24.22
N TRP A 669 2.63 20.23 24.41
CA TRP A 669 1.84 20.81 23.32
C TRP A 669 1.78 22.32 23.47
N SER A 670 2.21 23.06 22.45
CA SER A 670 2.32 24.52 22.51
C SER A 670 0.97 25.18 22.79
N GLY A 671 0.86 25.90 23.91
CA GLY A 671 -0.26 26.79 24.22
C GLY A 671 -1.37 26.23 25.11
N SER A 672 -1.30 24.98 25.60
CA SER A 672 -2.30 24.41 26.51
C SER A 672 -1.81 23.16 27.26
N THR A 673 -0.88 23.31 28.21
CA THR A 673 -0.70 22.29 29.27
C THR A 673 -1.55 22.73 30.46
N SER A 674 -2.50 21.90 30.87
CA SER A 674 -3.30 22.04 32.07
C SER A 674 -3.04 20.88 33.04
N ALA A 675 -3.84 20.79 34.11
CA ALA A 675 -3.52 19.90 35.22
C ALA A 675 -3.51 18.42 34.81
N SER A 676 -2.61 17.62 35.39
CA SER A 676 -2.65 16.16 35.32
C SER A 676 -2.71 15.59 36.74
N THR A 677 -3.68 14.71 37.02
CA THR A 677 -3.99 14.28 38.38
C THR A 677 -4.27 12.79 38.49
N GLY A 678 -4.06 12.21 39.68
CA GLY A 678 -4.37 10.80 39.93
C GLY A 678 -3.46 9.82 39.19
N LEU A 679 -2.19 10.18 38.97
CA LEU A 679 -1.21 9.27 38.41
C LEU A 679 -0.85 8.22 39.46
N GLN A 680 -0.89 6.94 39.07
CA GLN A 680 -0.38 5.83 39.86
C GLN A 680 0.79 5.21 39.08
N ILE A 681 2.01 5.37 39.58
CA ILE A 681 3.24 4.83 39.02
C ILE A 681 3.79 3.83 40.03
N LYS A 682 3.38 2.55 40.01
CA LYS A 682 3.73 1.59 41.09
C LYS A 682 4.02 0.18 40.60
N SER A 683 4.78 -0.59 41.36
CA SER A 683 5.13 -2.00 41.10
C SER A 683 5.81 -2.23 39.73
N ASN A 684 6.50 -1.23 39.17
CA ASN A 684 7.25 -1.33 37.92
C ASN A 684 8.72 -1.68 38.19
N THR A 685 9.32 -2.41 37.24
CA THR A 685 10.77 -2.62 37.15
C THR A 685 11.34 -1.55 36.21
N LEU A 686 12.02 -0.55 36.76
CA LEU A 686 12.56 0.59 36.00
C LEU A 686 14.10 0.63 36.14
N GLU A 687 14.78 0.09 35.14
CA GLU A 687 16.22 -0.21 35.19
C GLU A 687 17.00 0.49 34.07
N ASP A 688 18.22 0.92 34.36
CA ASP A 688 19.16 1.52 33.39
C ASP A 688 18.62 2.70 32.54
N ASN A 689 17.48 3.28 32.92
CA ASN A 689 16.93 4.44 32.24
C ASN A 689 17.71 5.71 32.64
N THR A 690 17.81 6.67 31.71
CA THR A 690 18.40 7.98 32.02
C THR A 690 17.56 8.74 33.05
N ALA A 691 16.23 8.60 32.99
CA ALA A 691 15.33 8.96 34.08
C ALA A 691 14.14 7.98 34.17
N ASN A 692 13.80 7.55 35.38
CA ASN A 692 12.63 6.70 35.60
C ASN A 692 11.33 7.52 35.61
N VAL A 693 11.29 8.62 36.35
CA VAL A 693 10.18 9.58 36.31
C VAL A 693 10.74 10.98 36.23
N TYR A 694 10.41 11.69 35.16
CA TYR A 694 10.82 13.07 34.92
C TYR A 694 9.57 13.86 34.54
N LEU A 695 9.00 14.64 35.45
CA LEU A 695 7.75 15.40 35.22
C LEU A 695 7.93 16.90 35.53
N ASN A 696 9.17 17.38 35.52
CA ASN A 696 9.53 18.72 35.99
C ASN A 696 8.66 19.84 35.42
N ALA A 697 8.39 19.87 34.12
CA ALA A 697 7.63 20.99 33.56
C ALA A 697 6.16 21.01 33.97
N LEU A 698 5.57 19.87 34.32
CA LEU A 698 4.21 19.86 34.88
C LEU A 698 4.22 20.43 36.30
N PHE A 699 5.26 20.13 37.09
CA PHE A 699 5.44 20.72 38.42
C PHE A 699 5.80 22.22 38.35
N ASP A 700 6.78 22.59 37.53
CA ASP A 700 7.30 23.97 37.39
C ASP A 700 6.21 24.92 36.89
N SER A 701 5.25 24.44 36.11
CA SER A 701 4.10 25.21 35.64
C SER A 701 2.92 25.26 36.62
N GLY A 702 2.96 24.48 37.71
CA GLY A 702 1.83 24.31 38.63
C GLY A 702 0.69 23.45 38.07
N ALA A 703 0.91 22.77 36.94
CA ALA A 703 -0.03 21.81 36.35
C ALA A 703 -0.05 20.47 37.11
N MET A 704 0.87 20.25 38.04
CA MET A 704 0.90 19.06 38.89
C MET A 704 1.49 19.43 40.24
N THR A 705 0.99 18.79 41.28
CA THR A 705 1.57 18.83 42.64
C THR A 705 2.05 17.43 43.02
N PRO A 706 2.98 17.28 43.97
CA PRO A 706 3.44 15.96 44.40
C PRO A 706 2.30 14.99 44.80
N ASP A 707 1.18 15.51 45.32
CA ASP A 707 0.01 14.73 45.73
C ASP A 707 -0.81 14.15 44.57
N ASP A 708 -0.54 14.62 43.35
CA ASP A 708 -1.14 14.11 42.12
C ASP A 708 -0.50 12.81 41.63
N VAL A 709 0.61 12.38 42.24
CA VAL A 709 1.35 11.17 41.88
C VAL A 709 1.48 10.21 43.06
N ASP A 710 0.88 9.02 42.93
CA ASP A 710 1.08 7.86 43.78
C ASP A 710 2.17 6.98 43.18
N TYR A 711 3.31 6.82 43.87
CA TYR A 711 4.43 6.02 43.38
C TYR A 711 4.45 4.58 43.93
N GLY A 712 3.43 4.19 44.70
CA GLY A 712 3.39 2.92 45.42
C GLY A 712 4.37 2.83 46.59
N THR A 713 4.22 1.80 47.43
CA THR A 713 5.07 1.57 48.62
C THR A 713 5.34 0.12 48.94
N GLY A 714 6.34 -0.13 49.80
CA GLY A 714 6.68 -1.48 50.25
C GLY A 714 7.17 -2.35 49.10
N ALA A 715 6.59 -3.53 48.94
CA ALA A 715 6.86 -4.43 47.81
C ALA A 715 6.33 -3.89 46.45
N ASP A 716 5.41 -2.92 46.49
CA ASP A 716 4.80 -2.27 45.34
C ASP A 716 5.44 -0.90 45.02
N ALA A 717 6.44 -0.45 45.79
CA ALA A 717 7.23 0.72 45.38
C ALA A 717 8.03 0.35 44.13
N ASN A 718 8.07 1.24 43.15
CA ASN A 718 9.06 1.08 42.09
C ASN A 718 10.46 1.11 42.75
N VAL A 719 11.22 0.02 42.60
CA VAL A 719 12.64 0.01 42.95
C VAL A 719 13.35 0.77 41.85
N ILE A 720 13.44 2.09 42.01
CA ILE A 720 13.96 2.97 40.97
C ILE A 720 15.51 2.82 40.98
N GLY A 721 16.12 2.55 39.81
CA GLY A 721 17.54 2.23 39.58
C GLY A 721 18.44 3.47 39.33
N GLN A 722 19.77 3.44 39.59
CA GLN A 722 20.66 4.63 39.46
C GLN A 722 20.75 5.05 38.01
N SER A 723 20.33 6.28 37.73
CA SER A 723 20.68 6.94 36.50
C SER A 723 21.98 7.73 36.61
N ASN A 724 22.61 7.94 35.45
CA ASN A 724 23.81 8.75 35.26
C ASN A 724 23.57 10.26 35.49
N TYR A 725 22.30 10.66 35.69
CA TYR A 725 21.89 12.01 36.08
C TYR A 725 21.26 12.03 37.48
N ARG A 726 21.87 11.31 38.44
CA ARG A 726 21.59 11.41 39.88
C ARG A 726 20.11 11.32 40.29
N GLN A 727 19.50 10.15 40.14
CA GLN A 727 18.88 9.43 41.26
C GLN A 727 18.07 8.20 40.81
N ARG A 728 18.17 7.16 41.64
CA ARG A 728 17.35 5.97 41.76
C ARG A 728 15.93 6.24 42.23
N ASN A 729 15.40 7.45 42.21
CA ASN A 729 14.16 7.78 42.93
C ASN A 729 13.30 8.78 42.14
N PRO A 730 12.04 9.04 42.54
CA PRO A 730 11.24 10.10 41.93
C PRO A 730 12.02 11.42 41.93
N TYR A 731 12.22 11.99 40.74
CA TYR A 731 12.98 13.22 40.58
C TYR A 731 12.05 14.35 40.17
N ILE A 732 11.93 15.34 41.06
CA ILE A 732 11.27 16.61 40.79
C ILE A 732 12.34 17.69 40.94
N SER A 733 12.56 18.45 39.88
CA SER A 733 13.54 19.54 39.88
C SER A 733 13.29 20.49 41.06
N GLY A 734 14.33 20.84 41.81
CA GLY A 734 14.22 21.74 42.95
C GLY A 734 13.67 21.12 44.24
N MET A 735 13.25 19.85 44.23
CA MET A 735 12.68 19.16 45.40
C MET A 735 13.55 18.00 45.87
N ALA A 736 13.52 17.73 47.17
CA ALA A 736 14.14 16.60 47.84
C ALA A 736 13.07 15.63 48.33
N PHE A 737 13.30 14.34 48.11
CA PHE A 737 12.47 13.27 48.64
C PHE A 737 12.73 13.07 50.13
N VAL A 738 11.69 13.18 50.96
CA VAL A 738 11.82 13.11 52.42
C VAL A 738 11.04 11.97 53.05
N GLY A 739 10.48 11.07 52.24
CA GLY A 739 9.98 9.79 52.69
C GLY A 739 8.61 9.41 52.15
N TRP A 740 8.20 8.19 52.46
CA TRP A 740 6.89 7.63 52.13
C TRP A 740 5.92 7.79 53.31
N TYR A 741 4.66 8.18 53.03
CA TYR A 741 3.62 8.40 54.05
C TYR A 741 2.27 7.76 53.66
N ALA A 742 1.53 7.18 54.61
CA ALA A 742 0.28 6.45 54.39
C ALA A 742 -0.94 7.34 54.03
N ASP A 743 -0.81 8.66 54.14
CA ASP A 743 -1.84 9.65 53.90
C ASP A 743 -1.31 10.81 53.06
N LYS A 744 -2.20 11.47 52.31
CA LYS A 744 -1.87 12.61 51.45
C LYS A 744 -1.38 13.82 52.23
N ASP A 745 -1.76 13.95 53.51
CA ASP A 745 -1.33 15.05 54.37
C ASP A 745 0.08 14.81 54.97
N HIS A 746 0.73 13.69 54.61
CA HIS A 746 2.05 13.26 55.07
C HIS A 746 2.21 13.25 56.60
N THR A 747 1.18 12.80 57.32
CA THR A 747 1.15 12.76 58.79
C THR A 747 1.51 11.40 59.37
N ILE A 748 1.38 10.32 58.60
CA ILE A 748 1.59 8.93 59.02
C ILE A 748 2.70 8.34 58.16
N VAL A 749 3.86 8.04 58.74
CA VAL A 749 4.99 7.41 58.02
C VAL A 749 4.57 6.04 57.49
N ALA A 750 4.91 5.74 56.23
CA ALA A 750 4.61 4.47 55.62
C ALA A 750 5.45 3.34 56.22
N THR A 751 4.85 2.15 56.29
CA THR A 751 5.52 0.91 56.69
C THR A 751 5.49 -0.06 55.51
N ALA A 752 6.20 -1.18 55.61
CA ALA A 752 6.20 -2.21 54.56
C ALA A 752 4.78 -2.72 54.20
N ASP A 753 3.81 -2.62 55.11
CA ASP A 753 2.43 -3.11 54.96
C ASP A 753 1.43 -2.03 54.50
N THR A 754 1.87 -0.81 54.24
CA THR A 754 1.00 0.31 53.85
C THR A 754 0.43 0.11 52.44
N LYS A 755 -0.91 0.10 52.31
CA LYS A 755 -1.63 -0.21 51.04
C LYS A 755 -1.60 0.91 49.98
N ALA A 756 -1.44 2.15 50.41
CA ALA A 756 -1.27 3.33 49.56
C ALA A 756 -0.42 4.33 50.33
N ALA A 757 0.68 4.77 49.75
CA ALA A 757 1.49 5.80 50.38
C ALA A 757 2.11 6.76 49.36
N TYR A 758 2.30 7.98 49.83
CA TYR A 758 2.53 9.18 49.06
C TYR A 758 3.97 9.65 49.32
N ALA A 759 4.68 10.00 48.25
CA ALA A 759 6.02 10.57 48.35
C ALA A 759 5.89 11.99 48.92
N LYS A 760 6.53 12.26 50.05
CA LYS A 760 6.69 13.62 50.53
C LYS A 760 7.92 14.24 49.85
N MET A 761 7.70 15.34 49.15
CA MET A 761 8.73 16.12 48.48
C MET A 761 8.74 17.52 49.09
N ILE A 762 9.92 18.04 49.45
CA ILE A 762 10.08 19.43 49.96
C ILE A 762 11.16 20.16 49.16
N PRO A 763 11.18 21.51 49.11
CA PRO A 763 12.26 22.24 48.46
C PRO A 763 13.65 21.81 48.93
N ILE A 764 14.63 21.74 48.01
CA ILE A 764 15.99 21.30 48.33
C ILE A 764 16.61 22.15 49.43
N ASP A 765 16.41 23.46 49.38
CA ASP A 765 16.90 24.43 50.36
C ASP A 765 16.19 24.37 51.73
N GLU A 766 15.08 23.64 51.83
CA GLU A 766 14.46 23.25 53.10
C GLU A 766 14.95 21.87 53.59
N ALA A 767 15.47 21.03 52.70
CA ALA A 767 15.94 19.69 53.02
C ALA A 767 17.40 19.65 53.46
N TYR A 768 18.30 20.21 52.65
CA TYR A 768 19.74 20.16 52.88
C TYR A 768 20.50 21.25 52.11
N VAL A 769 21.70 21.56 52.57
CA VAL A 769 22.58 22.54 51.91
C VAL A 769 23.99 21.97 51.72
N PHE A 770 24.58 22.28 50.55
CA PHE A 770 26.00 22.09 50.26
C PHE A 770 26.68 23.44 50.21
N GLU A 771 27.79 23.58 50.92
CA GLU A 771 28.65 24.74 50.82
C GLU A 771 30.08 24.32 50.53
N PHE A 772 30.69 25.02 49.59
CA PHE A 772 32.11 24.91 49.27
C PHE A 772 32.85 26.16 49.75
N PRO A 773 33.38 26.16 51.00
CA PRO A 773 34.16 27.27 51.52
C PRO A 773 35.41 27.58 50.68
N GLY A 774 35.94 26.61 49.93
CA GLY A 774 37.09 26.78 49.06
C GLY A 774 38.07 25.62 49.12
N ALA A 775 39.21 25.82 48.47
CA ALA A 775 40.35 24.92 48.53
C ALA A 775 41.52 25.60 49.25
N SER A 776 42.39 24.80 49.86
CA SER A 776 43.53 25.30 50.64
C SER A 776 44.77 24.45 50.39
N LEU A 777 45.94 25.06 50.62
CA LEU A 777 47.23 24.37 50.58
C LEU A 777 47.71 24.06 52.00
N ARG A 778 48.50 22.99 52.14
CA ARG A 778 49.08 22.58 53.42
C ARG A 778 50.46 23.24 53.58
N VAL A 779 50.61 24.12 54.57
CA VAL A 779 51.75 25.04 54.73
C VAL A 779 52.84 24.51 55.69
N ASP A 780 52.67 23.30 56.22
CA ASP A 780 53.50 22.74 57.30
C ASP A 780 54.75 21.95 56.82
N ASP A 781 54.91 21.70 55.52
CA ASP A 781 56.13 21.12 54.91
C ASP A 781 56.79 22.10 53.94
N THR A 782 57.98 22.57 54.31
CA THR A 782 58.67 23.72 53.67
C THR A 782 60.01 23.36 53.06
N SER A 783 60.34 22.06 52.98
CA SER A 783 61.73 21.63 52.75
C SER A 783 62.18 21.61 51.27
N THR A 784 61.28 21.38 50.29
CA THR A 784 61.68 21.34 48.85
C THR A 784 60.73 22.00 47.84
N TYR A 785 59.48 22.36 48.19
CA TYR A 785 58.45 22.94 47.27
C TYR A 785 58.14 22.11 45.99
N ASP A 786 58.85 21.00 45.76
CA ASP A 786 58.66 20.06 44.66
C ASP A 786 57.37 19.24 44.79
N VAL A 787 56.80 19.18 46.00
CA VAL A 787 55.50 18.61 46.29
C VAL A 787 54.71 19.50 47.26
N THR A 788 53.39 19.45 47.15
CA THR A 788 52.47 20.06 48.13
C THR A 788 51.22 19.22 48.29
N SER A 789 50.32 19.63 49.19
CA SER A 789 48.99 19.03 49.31
C SER A 789 47.90 20.03 48.97
N LEU A 790 46.96 19.62 48.10
CA LEU A 790 45.76 20.38 47.78
C LEU A 790 44.57 19.78 48.52
N ARG A 791 43.89 20.59 49.33
CA ARG A 791 42.68 20.19 50.05
C ARG A 791 41.46 20.92 49.51
N PHE A 792 40.39 20.16 49.27
CA PHE A 792 39.05 20.68 49.04
C PHE A 792 38.23 20.56 50.31
N GLY A 793 37.72 21.67 50.82
CA GLY A 793 36.84 21.71 51.98
C GLY A 793 35.39 21.85 51.54
N TYR A 794 34.54 20.96 52.01
CA TYR A 794 33.09 21.06 51.86
C TYR A 794 32.43 21.02 53.22
N ARG A 795 31.29 21.68 53.35
CA ARG A 795 30.42 21.50 54.52
C ARG A 795 28.98 21.29 54.08
N THR A 796 28.31 20.33 54.70
CA THR A 796 26.94 19.93 54.38
C THR A 796 26.06 19.98 55.61
N LYS A 797 24.80 20.37 55.48
CA LYS A 797 23.86 20.38 56.59
C LYS A 797 22.49 19.85 56.16
N ILE A 798 21.91 18.98 56.98
CA ILE A 798 20.50 18.61 56.90
C ILE A 798 19.71 19.70 57.61
N LEU A 799 18.69 20.22 56.93
CA LEU A 799 17.84 21.31 57.40
C LEU A 799 16.46 20.78 57.85
N SER A 800 15.94 19.77 57.15
CA SER A 800 14.66 19.15 57.51
C SER A 800 14.81 18.17 58.67
N GLY A 801 13.85 18.23 59.61
CA GLY A 801 13.73 17.24 60.69
C GLY A 801 13.21 15.87 60.23
N ASP A 802 12.74 15.77 58.98
CA ASP A 802 12.19 14.53 58.42
C ASP A 802 13.28 13.59 57.90
N ILE A 803 14.50 14.08 57.66
CA ILE A 803 15.58 13.24 57.12
C ILE A 803 16.79 13.21 58.05
N THR A 804 17.54 12.11 58.02
CA THR A 804 18.68 11.86 58.91
C THR A 804 19.96 11.68 58.11
N TYR A 805 21.00 12.46 58.41
CA TYR A 805 22.33 12.31 57.80
C TYR A 805 22.89 10.89 58.00
N ARG A 806 23.51 10.31 56.97
CA ARG A 806 24.20 9.01 57.04
C ARG A 806 25.68 9.11 56.74
N SER A 807 26.03 9.66 55.58
CA SER A 807 27.41 9.69 55.12
C SER A 807 27.61 10.78 54.07
N ALA A 808 28.87 11.03 53.76
CA ALA A 808 29.25 11.85 52.63
C ALA A 808 30.19 11.06 51.71
N SER A 809 30.21 11.43 50.44
CA SER A 809 31.07 10.83 49.42
C SER A 809 31.63 11.88 48.49
N TRP A 810 32.64 11.51 47.72
CA TRP A 810 33.33 12.38 46.79
C TRP A 810 33.32 11.73 45.41
N THR A 811 33.02 12.53 44.40
CA THR A 811 33.34 12.20 43.01
C THR A 811 34.33 13.25 42.51
N TYR A 812 35.44 12.83 41.92
CA TYR A 812 36.47 13.76 41.46
C TYR A 812 37.14 13.29 40.16
N ALA A 813 37.64 14.24 39.38
CA ALA A 813 38.31 13.99 38.11
C ALA A 813 39.70 14.65 38.09
N VAL A 814 40.70 13.91 37.63
CA VAL A 814 42.08 14.38 37.44
C VAL A 814 42.49 14.02 36.02
N ASN A 815 42.91 15.01 35.22
CA ASN A 815 43.25 14.83 33.79
C ASN A 815 42.17 14.06 32.99
N GLY A 816 40.89 14.34 33.25
CA GLY A 816 39.76 13.69 32.57
C GLY A 816 39.43 12.27 33.04
N LYS A 817 40.18 11.69 34.00
CA LYS A 817 39.86 10.38 34.59
C LYS A 817 39.07 10.55 35.89
N ASN A 818 37.94 9.85 36.00
CA ASN A 818 37.01 9.93 37.13
C ASN A 818 37.34 8.93 38.25
N TYR A 819 37.10 9.34 39.48
CA TYR A 819 37.31 8.58 40.71
C TYR A 819 36.19 8.85 41.72
N THR A 820 36.01 7.93 42.67
CA THR A 820 35.04 8.04 43.77
C THR A 820 35.68 7.68 45.11
N ALA A 821 35.31 8.35 46.19
CA ALA A 821 35.76 8.02 47.55
C ALA A 821 34.65 8.25 48.58
N THR A 822 34.60 7.44 49.64
CA THR A 822 33.73 7.70 50.80
C THR A 822 34.43 8.69 51.74
N ALA A 823 33.71 9.68 52.26
CA ALA A 823 34.28 10.62 53.22
C ALA A 823 34.64 9.90 54.53
N GLN A 824 35.81 10.22 55.08
CA GLN A 824 36.30 9.66 56.34
C GLN A 824 36.49 10.77 57.36
N ASN A 825 36.20 10.45 58.63
CA ASN A 825 36.35 11.35 59.78
C ASN A 825 35.64 12.73 59.63
N PRO A 826 34.36 12.79 59.22
CA PRO A 826 33.63 14.05 59.24
C PRO A 826 33.49 14.57 60.69
N TYR A 827 33.48 15.88 60.86
CA TYR A 827 33.16 16.51 62.14
C TYR A 827 32.08 17.57 61.95
N VAL A 828 31.33 17.87 63.00
CA VAL A 828 30.28 18.90 62.97
C VAL A 828 30.85 20.20 63.53
N ASP A 829 30.75 21.29 62.77
CA ASP A 829 31.18 22.62 63.21
C ASP A 829 30.18 23.27 64.19
N THR A 830 30.55 24.42 64.74
CA THR A 830 29.71 25.15 65.71
C THR A 830 28.41 25.68 65.11
N ALA A 831 28.30 25.76 63.78
CA ALA A 831 27.08 26.15 63.07
C ALA A 831 26.20 24.93 62.70
N GLY A 832 26.61 23.72 63.10
CA GLY A 832 25.89 22.47 62.86
C GLY A 832 26.11 21.89 61.47
N TYR A 833 27.12 22.33 60.72
CA TYR A 833 27.47 21.73 59.44
C TYR A 833 28.43 20.57 59.62
N THR A 834 28.21 19.49 58.87
CA THR A 834 29.15 18.39 58.73
C THR A 834 30.24 18.78 57.74
N VAL A 835 31.46 18.96 58.23
CA VAL A 835 32.63 19.35 57.44
C VAL A 835 33.34 18.10 56.94
N ASN A 836 33.64 18.09 55.64
CA ASN A 836 34.29 17.01 54.92
C ASN A 836 35.47 17.56 54.12
N ASN A 837 36.60 16.84 54.13
CA ASN A 837 37.79 17.24 53.38
C ASN A 837 38.25 16.13 52.43
N LEU A 838 38.57 16.51 51.19
CA LEU A 838 39.30 15.65 50.25
C LEU A 838 40.70 16.23 50.07
N VAL A 839 41.72 15.46 50.40
CA VAL A 839 43.12 15.90 50.38
C VAL A 839 43.89 15.09 49.35
N PHE A 840 44.47 15.78 48.37
CA PHE A 840 45.46 15.24 47.46
C PHE A 840 46.83 15.51 48.06
N THR A 841 47.46 14.48 48.62
CA THR A 841 48.80 14.58 49.23
C THR A 841 49.89 14.39 48.19
N ASN A 842 51.05 15.02 48.39
CA ASN A 842 52.23 14.87 47.54
C ASN A 842 51.96 15.15 46.05
N VAL A 843 51.13 16.14 45.74
CA VAL A 843 50.95 16.63 44.37
C VAL A 843 52.32 17.09 43.86
N PRO A 844 52.86 16.55 42.76
CA PRO A 844 54.17 16.96 42.27
C PRO A 844 54.10 18.31 41.55
N LYS A 845 55.19 19.08 41.58
CA LYS A 845 55.36 20.37 40.89
C LYS A 845 54.87 20.34 39.43
N ALA A 846 55.17 19.28 38.69
CA ALA A 846 54.75 19.10 37.29
C ALA A 846 53.22 19.09 37.11
N SER A 847 52.46 18.81 38.17
CA SER A 847 50.99 18.76 38.16
C SER A 847 50.34 19.94 38.90
N TYR A 848 51.10 20.96 39.33
CA TYR A 848 50.51 22.09 40.03
C TYR A 848 49.52 22.89 39.17
N GLY A 849 49.66 22.86 37.85
CA GLY A 849 48.72 23.47 36.91
C GLY A 849 47.55 22.55 36.51
N THR A 850 47.53 21.30 36.98
CA THR A 850 46.46 20.35 36.66
C THR A 850 45.19 20.69 37.43
N ASP A 851 44.11 20.95 36.70
CA ASP A 851 42.79 21.14 37.28
C ASP A 851 42.25 19.83 37.85
N ILE A 852 41.79 19.90 39.10
CA ILE A 852 41.08 18.82 39.76
C ILE A 852 39.64 19.28 39.96
N SER A 853 38.71 18.53 39.36
CA SER A 853 37.28 18.77 39.55
C SER A 853 36.76 17.87 40.67
N VAL A 854 36.04 18.43 41.63
CA VAL A 854 35.47 17.72 42.76
C VAL A 854 33.99 18.02 42.91
N ARG A 855 33.26 17.07 43.49
CA ARG A 855 31.84 17.23 43.82
C ARG A 855 31.54 16.40 45.06
N MET A 856 30.86 17.04 46.02
CA MET A 856 30.45 16.41 47.28
C MET A 856 29.12 15.68 47.12
N GLY A 857 29.01 14.48 47.69
CA GLY A 857 27.79 13.74 47.90
C GLY A 857 27.39 13.62 49.36
N LEU A 858 26.09 13.62 49.59
CA LEU A 858 25.44 13.54 50.88
C LEU A 858 24.44 12.40 50.80
N THR A 859 24.56 11.46 51.74
CA THR A 859 23.58 10.40 51.93
C THR A 859 22.78 10.68 53.19
N TYR A 860 21.45 10.61 53.08
CA TYR A 860 20.52 10.70 54.20
C TYR A 860 19.52 9.55 54.15
N THR A 861 18.77 9.37 55.23
CA THR A 861 17.67 8.40 55.30
C THR A 861 16.40 9.10 55.74
N THR A 862 15.28 8.72 55.16
CA THR A 862 13.93 9.22 55.46
C THR A 862 13.29 8.46 56.63
N PRO A 863 12.13 8.90 57.16
CA PRO A 863 11.50 8.26 58.32
C PRO A 863 11.06 6.81 58.05
N ASP A 864 10.68 6.50 56.82
CA ASP A 864 10.31 5.16 56.36
C ASP A 864 11.52 4.23 56.13
N GLY A 865 12.75 4.75 56.26
CA GLY A 865 13.99 3.98 56.13
C GLY A 865 14.63 4.04 54.74
N THR A 866 14.02 4.72 53.76
CA THR A 866 14.61 4.91 52.42
C THR A 866 15.90 5.72 52.50
N SER A 867 16.98 5.22 51.89
CA SER A 867 18.26 5.92 51.83
C SER A 867 18.45 6.64 50.50
N MET A 868 18.80 7.92 50.58
CA MET A 868 18.94 8.82 49.45
C MET A 868 20.38 9.32 49.39
N THR A 869 21.03 9.25 48.23
CA THR A 869 22.30 9.92 47.98
C THR A 869 22.08 11.04 46.97
N VAL A 870 22.27 12.26 47.44
CA VAL A 870 22.25 13.49 46.63
C VAL A 870 23.69 14.00 46.52
N SER A 871 23.95 14.91 45.61
CA SER A 871 25.27 15.55 45.60
C SER A 871 25.13 17.00 45.09
N ASP A 872 26.11 17.84 45.40
CA ASP A 872 26.12 19.27 45.07
C ASP A 872 25.79 19.47 43.59
N ALA A 873 24.94 20.41 43.22
CA ALA A 873 24.67 20.73 41.83
C ALA A 873 25.92 21.24 41.10
N ASN A 874 26.81 21.93 41.81
CA ASN A 874 27.99 22.58 41.25
C ASN A 874 29.22 21.67 41.31
N VAL A 875 29.93 21.53 40.19
CA VAL A 875 31.28 20.95 40.16
C VAL A 875 32.28 22.06 40.51
N GLN A 876 33.17 21.79 41.47
CA GLN A 876 34.20 22.74 41.87
C GLN A 876 35.54 22.32 41.27
N THR A 877 36.20 23.23 40.56
CA THR A 877 37.49 22.95 39.92
C THR A 877 38.58 23.83 40.49
N ARG A 878 39.67 23.23 41.00
CA ARG A 878 40.85 23.95 41.47
C ARG A 878 42.14 23.20 41.11
N SER A 879 43.22 23.93 40.84
CA SER A 879 44.60 23.44 40.79
C SER A 879 45.44 24.05 41.92
N VAL A 880 46.62 23.48 42.19
CA VAL A 880 47.56 24.07 43.19
C VAL A 880 47.91 25.50 42.80
N ARG A 881 48.18 25.76 41.51
CA ARG A 881 48.47 27.09 40.98
C ARG A 881 47.35 28.08 41.30
N GLN A 882 46.12 27.74 40.95
CA GLN A 882 44.97 28.63 41.16
C GLN A 882 44.73 28.96 42.64
N VAL A 883 44.94 27.98 43.53
CA VAL A 883 44.81 28.22 44.97
C VAL A 883 45.96 29.07 45.48
N ALA A 884 47.19 28.85 45.02
CA ALA A 884 48.35 29.66 45.39
C ALA A 884 48.21 31.13 44.92
N GLU A 885 47.80 31.36 43.67
CA GLU A 885 47.51 32.70 43.14
C GLU A 885 46.48 33.45 43.98
N ARG A 886 45.40 32.75 44.38
CA ARG A 886 44.36 33.32 45.25
C ARG A 886 44.90 33.66 46.63
N ILE A 887 45.72 32.80 47.23
CA ILE A 887 46.31 33.05 48.56
C ILE A 887 47.23 34.28 48.52
N VAL A 888 48.06 34.44 47.49
CA VAL A 888 48.95 35.61 47.35
C VAL A 888 48.13 36.90 47.26
N ALA A 889 47.03 36.88 46.50
CA ALA A 889 46.14 38.02 46.32
C ALA A 889 45.22 38.32 47.51
N ASP A 890 45.05 37.38 48.45
CA ASP A 890 44.12 37.50 49.57
C ASP A 890 44.64 38.48 50.63
N ALA A 891 43.96 39.59 50.86
CA ALA A 891 44.38 40.61 51.83
C ALA A 891 44.46 40.06 53.27
N ASP A 892 43.63 39.06 53.60
CA ASP A 892 43.49 38.50 54.94
C ASP A 892 44.43 37.30 55.19
N ALA A 893 45.09 36.78 54.14
CA ALA A 893 46.09 35.74 54.30
C ALA A 893 47.37 36.28 54.98
N GLY A 894 47.78 35.60 56.06
CA GLY A 894 49.01 35.94 56.79
C GLY A 894 50.26 35.82 55.91
N GLN A 895 51.26 36.67 56.16
CA GLN A 895 52.45 36.80 55.30
C GLN A 895 53.16 35.46 55.05
N ALA A 896 53.31 34.61 56.08
CA ALA A 896 53.95 33.30 55.93
C ALA A 896 53.21 32.35 54.95
N VAL A 897 51.88 32.47 54.87
CA VAL A 897 51.05 31.66 53.95
C VAL A 897 51.15 32.19 52.53
N LYS A 898 51.21 33.52 52.38
CA LYS A 898 51.48 34.19 51.09
C LYS A 898 52.85 33.83 50.56
N ASP A 899 53.88 33.87 51.40
CA ASP A 899 55.24 33.53 51.01
C ASP A 899 55.33 32.07 50.56
N TYR A 900 54.65 31.16 51.27
CA TYR A 900 54.57 29.75 50.86
C TYR A 900 53.88 29.58 49.49
N ALA A 901 52.72 30.21 49.30
CA ALA A 901 52.00 30.16 48.03
C ALA A 901 52.81 30.78 46.88
N GLN A 902 53.45 31.93 47.11
CA GLN A 902 54.32 32.58 46.13
C GLN A 902 55.49 31.67 45.75
N ARG A 903 56.12 30.98 46.71
CA ARG A 903 57.19 30.02 46.41
C ARG A 903 56.72 28.84 45.58
N LEU A 904 55.49 28.36 45.76
CA LEU A 904 54.92 27.33 44.88
C LEU A 904 54.73 27.87 43.45
N LEU A 905 54.31 29.12 43.28
CA LEU A 905 54.21 29.76 41.96
C LEU A 905 55.58 29.99 41.32
N ASP A 906 56.55 30.47 42.08
CA ASP A 906 57.93 30.66 41.62
C ASP A 906 58.57 29.32 41.23
N ALA A 907 58.31 28.27 42.01
CA ALA A 907 58.69 26.91 41.68
C ALA A 907 58.06 26.44 40.36
N MET A 908 56.88 26.91 39.96
CA MET A 908 56.31 26.58 38.64
C MET A 908 56.92 27.38 37.49
N THR A 909 57.43 28.59 37.74
CA THR A 909 58.08 29.43 36.71
C THR A 909 59.51 28.99 36.39
N THR A 910 60.09 28.11 37.21
CA THR A 910 61.38 27.45 36.96
C THR A 910 61.16 26.14 36.22
N ALA A 911 60.79 26.22 34.94
CA ALA A 911 60.89 25.11 33.99
C ALA A 911 61.82 25.56 32.85
N ASP A 912 62.99 24.91 32.75
CA ASP A 912 63.99 24.90 31.67
C ASP A 912 64.40 26.28 31.09
N ASP A 913 65.46 26.92 31.58
CA ASP A 913 66.81 26.80 30.96
C ASP A 913 67.40 25.39 30.85
#